data_AF-A0A8C9ZZY4-F1
#
_entry.id   AF-A0A8C9ZZY4-F1
#
_cell.length_a   1.000
_cell.length_b   1.000
_cell.length_c   1.000
_cell.angle_alpha   90.00
_cell.angle_beta   90.00
_cell.angle_gamma   90.00
#
_symmetry.space_group_name_H-M   'P 1'
#
loop_
_entity.id
_entity.type
_entity.pdbx_description
1 polymer ?
#
loop_
_entity_poly.entity_id
_entity_poly.type
_entity_poly.pdbx_seq_one_letter_code
_entity_poly.pdbx_strand_id
1 'polypeptide(L)'
;MKVVMLSSVTELHAYIDPGQLTTELGGTQEYCHDSWISHRTAIEAFALMVKTTAQTLQAFGTELAETELPNDAEATINLLHTHTLKKDQMKEDLQVALSQGGRLLECINEPLQTDPEYSMTYDELENLATVQRLLGQLDETQTAFDDFWERHCTKLEQCLQLRHFENVILEKLDALDRALSLASEGDRLIENSHYAEDSIRPKCSELRGVCEEISSTLRNKKSLLLTALELHHALEKDGIFLLASQPVDRCQSQDGAEAALQELERYLDTAPLHTLADRSAICCQYEAVLTTQLMVSRKVFQKQISVQEMFEKRRISLKKLAAKQTRPVQPVAPRPESPIHNGGTRHASLSEEEENLAVLRRHVMNELLETERAYVEELLCVLEGYAAEMDNPAMAHLIPSTLLSKKVVLFGNMSEIYQFHKRTFLKELEAYTDCPELVGRCFLERMKDLQIYEAYCQNKPRSESLWRQCSDCAFFQECQKKLEHKLGLDSYLLKPVQRITKYQLLLKELLKYSKGCDGCDDLQEALSSILGILKAVNDSMHLIAITGYEGNLSELGRLLMQGSFSVWTEHKKGHAKVKDLARFKPMQRHLFLHQKALLFCKRREENGEGYEKAPSYSFKHSLSMSAVGFTENAKGDNKKFEIWCNSRDEVFIVQAPTTEIKTAWVTEIRKVLTQQLKACRDKMPFYLFFSSSSLLFPSPFRSSGQKNQKKQEEKKAEMSMMSDSSSSPKHKGECLINAASSHTDVRIVYISQLWLKCSY
;
A
#
# COMPACT_ATOMS: atom_id res chain seq x y z
N MET A 1 15.50 -31.26 42.68
CA MET A 1 15.79 -32.71 42.67
C MET A 1 16.02 -33.18 44.10
N LYS A 2 15.52 -34.37 44.48
CA LYS A 2 16.08 -35.11 45.62
C LYS A 2 17.27 -35.91 45.10
N VAL A 3 18.41 -35.82 45.75
CA VAL A 3 19.55 -36.72 45.49
C VAL A 3 19.38 -37.93 46.42
N VAL A 4 19.38 -39.13 45.85
CA VAL A 4 19.32 -40.39 46.60
C VAL A 4 20.70 -41.03 46.52
N MET A 5 21.32 -41.26 47.67
CA MET A 5 22.59 -41.98 47.77
C MET A 5 22.28 -43.46 47.95
N LEU A 6 22.85 -44.29 47.08
CA LEU A 6 22.68 -45.75 47.08
C LEU A 6 24.04 -46.39 47.39
N SER A 7 24.03 -47.46 48.17
CA SER A 7 25.22 -48.13 48.70
C SER A 7 25.50 -49.51 48.08
N SER A 8 24.57 -50.04 47.27
CA SER A 8 24.74 -51.31 46.55
C SER A 8 23.94 -51.35 45.24
N VAL A 9 24.34 -52.25 44.34
CA VAL A 9 23.58 -52.55 43.10
C VAL A 9 22.19 -53.10 43.41
N THR A 10 22.02 -53.82 44.52
CA THR A 10 20.71 -54.31 44.97
C THR A 10 19.77 -53.18 45.37
N GLU A 11 20.29 -52.11 45.98
CA GLU A 11 19.51 -50.89 46.23
C GLU A 11 19.21 -50.13 44.92
N LEU A 12 20.13 -50.10 43.95
CA LEU A 12 19.89 -49.51 42.63
C LEU A 12 18.72 -50.19 41.91
N HIS A 13 18.68 -51.52 41.90
CA HIS A 13 17.60 -52.31 41.28
C HIS A 13 16.24 -52.17 41.99
N ALA A 14 16.20 -51.60 43.19
CA ALA A 14 14.95 -51.27 43.89
C ALA A 14 14.37 -49.90 43.47
N TYR A 15 15.14 -49.05 42.79
CA TYR A 15 14.73 -47.73 42.30
C TYR A 15 14.69 -47.63 40.76
N ILE A 16 15.49 -48.42 40.04
CA ILE A 16 15.60 -48.42 38.58
C ILE A 16 15.49 -49.86 38.08
N ASP A 17 14.72 -50.07 37.01
CA ASP A 17 14.56 -51.38 36.38
C ASP A 17 15.91 -51.86 35.79
N PRO A 18 16.36 -53.11 36.04
CA PRO A 18 17.60 -53.65 35.47
C PRO A 18 17.65 -53.61 33.93
N GLY A 19 16.51 -53.57 33.23
CA GLY A 19 16.43 -53.39 31.78
C GLY A 19 16.79 -51.97 31.29
N GLN A 20 16.94 -51.00 32.20
CA GLN A 20 17.36 -49.61 31.93
C GLN A 20 18.80 -49.32 32.40
N LEU A 21 19.55 -50.36 32.76
CA LEU A 21 20.92 -50.27 33.25
C LEU A 21 21.85 -51.04 32.31
N THR A 22 23.01 -50.46 32.04
CA THR A 22 24.06 -51.14 31.26
C THR A 22 24.59 -52.35 32.01
N THR A 23 25.19 -53.30 31.27
CA THR A 23 25.82 -54.50 31.83
C THR A 23 26.90 -54.18 32.88
N GLU A 24 27.60 -53.05 32.74
CA GLU A 24 28.58 -52.53 33.72
C GLU A 24 27.96 -52.20 35.09
N LEU A 25 26.66 -51.88 35.13
CA LEU A 25 25.90 -51.57 36.35
C LEU A 25 25.04 -52.76 36.84
N GLY A 26 25.20 -53.94 36.23
CA GLY A 26 24.44 -55.15 36.57
C GLY A 26 23.07 -55.28 35.89
N GLY A 27 22.78 -54.44 34.90
CA GLY A 27 21.56 -54.51 34.10
C GLY A 27 21.68 -55.33 32.80
N THR A 28 20.63 -55.29 31.99
CA THR A 28 20.52 -56.03 30.72
C THR A 28 20.48 -55.14 29.48
N GLN A 29 20.72 -53.84 29.61
CA GLN A 29 20.78 -52.95 28.45
C GLN A 29 22.13 -53.07 27.76
N GLU A 30 22.13 -53.49 26.49
CA GLU A 30 23.33 -53.42 25.65
C GLU A 30 23.55 -51.97 25.20
N TYR A 31 24.76 -51.46 25.42
CA TYR A 31 25.16 -50.11 25.06
C TYR A 31 26.50 -50.13 24.33
N CYS A 32 26.52 -49.59 23.11
CA CYS A 32 27.74 -49.41 22.32
C CYS A 32 28.02 -47.91 22.14
N HIS A 33 29.04 -47.42 22.84
CA HIS A 33 29.41 -46.00 22.85
C HIS A 33 29.72 -45.46 21.44
N ASP A 34 30.46 -46.23 20.64
CA ASP A 34 30.87 -45.84 19.29
C ASP A 34 29.67 -45.77 18.32
N SER A 35 28.74 -46.73 18.41
CA SER A 35 27.49 -46.71 17.64
C SER A 35 26.61 -45.51 18.02
N TRP A 36 26.46 -45.24 19.33
CA TRP A 36 25.68 -44.10 19.83
C TRP A 36 26.24 -42.76 19.35
N ILE A 37 27.57 -42.56 19.42
CA ILE A 37 28.23 -41.35 18.90
C ILE A 37 28.08 -41.26 17.39
N SER A 38 28.27 -42.35 16.66
CA SER A 38 28.18 -42.40 15.20
C SER A 38 26.78 -42.00 14.71
N HIS A 39 25.74 -42.67 15.21
CA HIS A 39 24.35 -42.35 14.88
C HIS A 39 24.00 -40.91 15.22
N ARG A 40 24.35 -40.45 16.42
CA ARG A 40 24.02 -39.07 16.84
C ARG A 40 24.71 -38.02 15.98
N THR A 41 25.99 -38.21 15.65
CA THR A 41 26.75 -37.30 14.78
C THR A 41 26.16 -37.26 13.37
N ALA A 42 25.79 -38.42 12.81
CA ALA A 42 25.17 -38.52 11.50
C ALA A 42 23.76 -37.89 11.46
N ILE A 43 22.95 -38.07 12.50
CA ILE A 43 21.62 -37.45 12.64
C ILE A 43 21.72 -35.93 12.78
N GLU A 44 22.67 -35.43 13.57
CA GLU A 44 22.88 -33.98 13.72
C GLU A 44 23.39 -33.34 12.41
N ALA A 45 24.28 -34.02 11.68
CA ALA A 45 24.71 -33.60 10.34
C ALA A 45 23.55 -33.62 9.31
N PHE A 46 22.72 -34.66 9.30
CA PHE A 46 21.56 -34.76 8.42
C PHE A 46 20.49 -33.71 8.76
N ALA A 47 20.23 -33.45 10.04
CA ALA A 47 19.33 -32.38 10.47
C ALA A 47 19.82 -30.99 10.06
N LEU A 48 21.14 -30.75 10.10
CA LEU A 48 21.74 -29.52 9.59
C LEU A 48 21.58 -29.40 8.07
N MET A 49 21.73 -30.50 7.33
CA MET A 49 21.50 -30.53 5.89
C MET A 49 20.04 -30.22 5.54
N VAL A 50 19.08 -30.93 6.12
CA VAL A 50 17.62 -30.70 5.94
C VAL A 50 17.27 -29.23 6.21
N LYS A 51 17.79 -28.66 7.30
CA LYS A 51 17.61 -27.25 7.65
C LYS A 51 18.21 -26.31 6.59
N THR A 52 19.40 -26.61 6.09
CA THR A 52 20.10 -25.78 5.10
C THR A 52 19.37 -25.83 3.76
N THR A 53 19.01 -27.02 3.26
CA THR A 53 18.23 -27.20 2.04
C THR A 53 16.89 -26.48 2.11
N ALA A 54 16.16 -26.59 3.22
CA ALA A 54 14.91 -25.86 3.44
C ALA A 54 15.11 -24.33 3.47
N GLN A 55 16.22 -23.82 4.02
CA GLN A 55 16.56 -22.40 4.02
C GLN A 55 16.90 -21.89 2.60
N THR A 56 17.65 -22.65 1.81
CA THR A 56 17.99 -22.27 0.42
C THR A 56 16.75 -22.27 -0.47
N LEU A 57 15.90 -23.30 -0.38
CA LEU A 57 14.60 -23.36 -1.07
C LEU A 57 13.68 -22.21 -0.66
N GLN A 58 13.66 -21.85 0.63
CA GLN A 58 12.87 -20.72 1.12
C GLN A 58 13.42 -19.37 0.62
N ALA A 59 14.74 -19.20 0.55
CA ALA A 59 15.36 -18.01 -0.03
C ALA A 59 15.04 -17.89 -1.52
N PHE A 60 15.14 -18.98 -2.28
CA PHE A 60 14.80 -19.02 -3.69
C PHE A 60 13.30 -18.83 -3.95
N GLY A 61 12.41 -19.46 -3.17
CA GLY A 61 10.97 -19.20 -3.24
C GLY A 61 10.59 -17.77 -2.89
N THR A 62 11.37 -17.10 -2.02
CA THR A 62 11.22 -15.67 -1.74
C THR A 62 11.72 -14.83 -2.92
N GLU A 63 12.86 -15.17 -3.54
CA GLU A 63 13.35 -14.55 -4.78
C GLU A 63 12.25 -14.61 -5.85
N LEU A 64 11.75 -15.81 -6.19
CA LEU A 64 10.70 -16.01 -7.20
C LEU A 64 9.41 -15.20 -6.91
N ALA A 65 9.02 -15.06 -5.65
CA ALA A 65 7.83 -14.29 -5.25
C ALA A 65 8.05 -12.76 -5.29
N GLU A 66 9.28 -12.30 -4.99
CA GLU A 66 9.67 -10.89 -5.05
C GLU A 66 10.13 -10.42 -6.44
N THR A 67 10.39 -11.34 -7.38
CA THR A 67 10.81 -11.00 -8.75
C THR A 67 9.73 -10.22 -9.51
N GLU A 68 10.08 -9.00 -9.92
CA GLU A 68 9.26 -8.14 -10.78
C GLU A 68 9.20 -8.72 -12.21
N LEU A 69 8.00 -8.74 -12.81
CA LEU A 69 7.80 -9.29 -14.16
C LEU A 69 8.37 -8.36 -15.24
N PRO A 70 9.19 -8.86 -16.20
CA PRO A 70 9.85 -7.99 -17.17
C PRO A 70 8.89 -7.27 -18.14
N ASN A 71 9.38 -6.17 -18.71
CA ASN A 71 8.60 -5.32 -19.62
C ASN A 71 8.68 -5.73 -21.10
N ASP A 72 9.60 -6.60 -21.47
CA ASP A 72 9.83 -7.08 -22.83
C ASP A 72 9.93 -8.62 -22.89
N ALA A 73 9.81 -9.18 -24.09
CA ALA A 73 9.80 -10.61 -24.31
C ALA A 73 11.17 -11.28 -24.05
N GLU A 74 12.27 -10.60 -24.37
CA GLU A 74 13.62 -11.16 -24.26
C GLU A 74 14.05 -11.29 -22.80
N ALA A 75 13.86 -10.25 -21.99
CA ALA A 75 14.06 -10.30 -20.56
C ALA A 75 13.13 -11.32 -19.87
N THR A 76 11.90 -11.50 -20.37
CA THR A 76 10.99 -12.55 -19.85
C THR A 76 11.51 -13.96 -20.15
N ILE A 77 12.06 -14.21 -21.34
CA ILE A 77 12.73 -15.49 -21.70
C ILE A 77 13.96 -15.72 -20.82
N ASN A 78 14.84 -14.72 -20.72
CA ASN A 78 16.07 -14.80 -19.93
C ASN A 78 15.79 -15.06 -18.45
N LEU A 79 14.73 -14.44 -17.91
CA LEU A 79 14.30 -14.65 -16.52
C LEU A 79 13.73 -16.06 -16.32
N LEU A 80 12.86 -16.53 -17.21
CA LEU A 80 12.30 -17.89 -17.15
C LEU A 80 13.41 -18.95 -17.22
N HIS A 81 14.39 -18.78 -18.11
CA HIS A 81 15.55 -19.67 -18.24
C HIS A 81 16.40 -19.65 -16.96
N THR A 82 16.74 -18.47 -16.43
CA THR A 82 17.54 -18.30 -15.20
C THR A 82 16.86 -18.96 -13.99
N HIS A 83 15.56 -18.73 -13.82
CA HIS A 83 14.79 -19.36 -12.75
C HIS A 83 14.71 -20.89 -12.91
N THR A 84 14.55 -21.39 -14.14
CA THR A 84 14.48 -22.84 -14.40
C THR A 84 15.79 -23.53 -14.03
N LEU A 85 16.93 -22.97 -14.44
CA LEU A 85 18.26 -23.47 -14.09
C LEU A 85 18.48 -23.51 -12.57
N LYS A 86 18.12 -22.44 -11.85
CA LYS A 86 18.16 -22.41 -10.37
C LYS A 86 17.26 -23.47 -9.75
N LYS A 87 16.03 -23.65 -10.27
CA LYS A 87 15.08 -24.65 -9.79
C LYS A 87 15.59 -26.08 -10.01
N ASP A 88 16.28 -26.34 -11.12
CA ASP A 88 16.86 -27.67 -11.40
C ASP A 88 18.03 -27.98 -10.45
N GLN A 89 18.93 -27.02 -10.19
CA GLN A 89 19.98 -27.17 -9.18
C GLN A 89 19.40 -27.46 -7.78
N MET A 90 18.38 -26.70 -7.36
CA MET A 90 17.72 -26.93 -6.06
C MET A 90 17.05 -28.30 -5.97
N LYS A 91 16.60 -28.86 -7.10
CA LYS A 91 16.02 -30.21 -7.15
C LYS A 91 17.09 -31.30 -7.05
N GLU A 92 18.27 -31.07 -7.62
CA GLU A 92 19.44 -31.96 -7.43
C GLU A 92 19.90 -31.96 -5.96
N ASP A 93 20.04 -30.78 -5.33
CA ASP A 93 20.41 -30.63 -3.93
C ASP A 93 19.41 -31.34 -2.97
N LEU A 94 18.11 -31.28 -3.29
CA LEU A 94 17.05 -32.02 -2.59
C LEU A 94 17.23 -33.55 -2.71
N GLN A 95 17.50 -34.05 -3.92
CA GLN A 95 17.72 -35.49 -4.15
C GLN A 95 18.97 -35.99 -3.42
N VAL A 96 20.04 -35.20 -3.37
CA VAL A 96 21.22 -35.50 -2.55
C VAL A 96 20.85 -35.61 -1.07
N ALA A 97 20.05 -34.68 -0.52
CA ALA A 97 19.59 -34.74 0.86
C ALA A 97 18.71 -35.97 1.15
N LEU A 98 17.75 -36.31 0.27
CA LEU A 98 16.95 -37.54 0.38
C LEU A 98 17.84 -38.80 0.41
N SER A 99 18.83 -38.88 -0.49
CA SER A 99 19.76 -40.02 -0.56
C SER A 99 20.63 -40.19 0.69
N GLN A 100 20.88 -39.11 1.44
CA GLN A 100 21.63 -39.16 2.70
C GLN A 100 20.74 -39.61 3.86
N GLY A 101 19.51 -39.08 3.93
CA GLY A 101 18.53 -39.54 4.92
C GLY A 101 18.14 -41.01 4.74
N GLY A 102 18.00 -41.47 3.49
CA GLY A 102 17.74 -42.87 3.16
C GLY A 102 18.85 -43.81 3.66
N ARG A 103 20.11 -43.51 3.33
CA ARG A 103 21.27 -44.29 3.82
C ARG A 103 21.39 -44.28 5.35
N LEU A 104 21.12 -43.15 5.99
CA LEU A 104 21.13 -43.05 7.45
C LEU A 104 20.01 -43.91 8.07
N LEU A 105 18.83 -43.95 7.44
CA LEU A 105 17.74 -44.82 7.85
C LEU A 105 18.08 -46.31 7.65
N GLU A 106 18.78 -46.66 6.57
CA GLU A 106 19.30 -48.02 6.33
C GLU A 106 20.29 -48.45 7.43
N CYS A 107 21.26 -47.60 7.78
CA CYS A 107 22.21 -47.88 8.87
C CYS A 107 21.51 -48.14 10.23
N ILE A 108 20.53 -47.31 10.60
CA ILE A 108 19.78 -47.49 11.86
C ILE A 108 18.92 -48.78 11.84
N ASN A 109 18.55 -49.28 10.67
CA ASN A 109 17.79 -50.54 10.51
C ASN A 109 18.67 -51.77 10.27
N GLU A 110 20.00 -51.64 10.16
CA GLU A 110 20.92 -52.76 9.90
C GLU A 110 20.74 -53.95 10.90
N PRO A 111 20.55 -53.73 12.22
CA PRO A 111 20.28 -54.83 13.15
C PRO A 111 19.02 -55.63 12.82
N LEU A 112 17.93 -54.95 12.46
CA LEU A 112 16.65 -55.58 12.05
C LEU A 112 16.75 -56.30 10.69
N GLN A 113 17.66 -55.88 9.81
CA GLN A 113 17.91 -56.55 8.53
C GLN A 113 18.76 -57.82 8.70
N THR A 114 19.63 -57.85 9.73
CA THR A 114 20.49 -59.00 10.02
C THR A 114 19.84 -60.03 10.94
N ASP A 115 18.98 -59.61 11.87
CA ASP A 115 18.16 -60.48 12.72
C ASP A 115 16.71 -59.96 12.82
N PRO A 116 15.72 -60.66 12.22
CA PRO A 116 14.30 -60.28 12.30
C PRO A 116 13.66 -60.42 13.70
N GLU A 117 14.29 -61.14 14.64
CA GLU A 117 13.83 -61.19 16.05
C GLU A 117 14.47 -60.09 16.93
N TYR A 118 15.37 -59.26 16.36
CA TYR A 118 16.03 -58.18 17.08
C TYR A 118 15.02 -57.14 17.63
N SER A 119 15.15 -56.84 18.92
CA SER A 119 14.36 -55.80 19.58
C SER A 119 15.20 -54.52 19.70
N MET A 120 14.86 -53.51 18.90
CA MET A 120 15.52 -52.20 18.95
C MET A 120 15.50 -51.60 20.36
N THR A 121 16.62 -50.99 20.75
CA THR A 121 16.69 -50.18 21.96
C THR A 121 15.86 -48.91 21.84
N TYR A 122 15.52 -48.29 22.98
CA TYR A 122 14.76 -47.04 23.00
C TYR A 122 15.44 -45.92 22.20
N ASP A 123 16.76 -45.76 22.36
CA ASP A 123 17.57 -44.75 21.67
C ASP A 123 17.54 -44.96 20.14
N GLU A 124 17.64 -46.20 19.66
CA GLU A 124 17.56 -46.51 18.22
C GLU A 124 16.17 -46.22 17.67
N LEU A 125 15.12 -46.48 18.45
CA LEU A 125 13.73 -46.24 18.07
C LEU A 125 13.42 -44.73 18.03
N GLU A 126 14.00 -43.93 18.93
CA GLU A 126 13.96 -42.45 18.89
C GLU A 126 14.78 -41.88 17.72
N ASN A 127 15.96 -42.45 17.44
CA ASN A 127 16.80 -42.11 16.30
C ASN A 127 16.07 -42.37 14.96
N LEU A 128 15.47 -43.55 14.81
CA LEU A 128 14.67 -43.93 13.65
C LEU A 128 13.46 -42.99 13.45
N ALA A 129 12.70 -42.72 14.50
CA ALA A 129 11.59 -41.77 14.45
C ALA A 129 12.06 -40.34 14.09
N THR A 130 13.26 -39.94 14.53
CA THR A 130 13.86 -38.65 14.20
C THR A 130 14.27 -38.56 12.73
N VAL A 131 14.92 -39.58 12.18
CA VAL A 131 15.32 -39.61 10.75
C VAL A 131 14.10 -39.70 9.84
N GLN A 132 13.10 -40.53 10.16
CA GLN A 132 11.83 -40.58 9.42
C GLN A 132 11.11 -39.24 9.41
N ARG A 133 11.06 -38.53 10.55
CA ARG A 133 10.47 -37.19 10.64
C ARG A 133 11.23 -36.15 9.80
N LEU A 134 12.56 -36.22 9.75
CA LEU A 134 13.39 -35.32 8.94
C LEU A 134 13.23 -35.60 7.43
N LEU A 135 13.12 -36.88 7.04
CA LEU A 135 12.80 -37.27 5.66
C LEU A 135 11.41 -36.77 5.24
N GLY A 136 10.39 -36.97 6.09
CA GLY A 136 9.04 -36.45 5.83
C GLY A 136 8.99 -34.93 5.68
N GLN A 137 9.76 -34.19 6.49
CA GLN A 137 9.89 -32.73 6.33
C GLN A 137 10.50 -32.33 4.99
N LEU A 138 11.45 -33.12 4.46
CA LEU A 138 12.09 -32.83 3.19
C LEU A 138 11.18 -33.16 2.00
N ASP A 139 10.39 -34.23 2.08
CA ASP A 139 9.35 -34.60 1.10
C ASP A 139 8.18 -33.59 1.06
N GLU A 140 7.69 -33.15 2.23
CA GLU A 140 6.72 -32.06 2.35
C GLU A 140 7.26 -30.76 1.71
N THR A 141 8.55 -30.45 1.92
CA THR A 141 9.21 -29.27 1.36
C THR A 141 9.38 -29.38 -0.15
N GLN A 142 9.77 -30.55 -0.68
CA GLN A 142 9.85 -30.79 -2.11
C GLN A 142 8.48 -30.67 -2.79
N THR A 143 7.45 -31.31 -2.22
CA THR A 143 6.08 -31.24 -2.74
C THR A 143 5.59 -29.79 -2.78
N ALA A 144 5.74 -29.03 -1.70
CA ALA A 144 5.34 -27.62 -1.65
C ALA A 144 6.12 -26.72 -2.63
N PHE A 145 7.37 -27.07 -2.94
CA PHE A 145 8.20 -26.36 -3.92
C PHE A 145 7.78 -26.65 -5.36
N ASP A 146 7.56 -27.92 -5.72
CA ASP A 146 7.06 -28.30 -7.07
C ASP A 146 5.68 -27.66 -7.35
N ASP A 147 4.77 -27.69 -6.36
CA ASP A 147 3.44 -27.05 -6.41
C ASP A 147 3.51 -25.53 -6.62
N PHE A 148 4.51 -24.87 -6.03
CA PHE A 148 4.74 -23.43 -6.19
C PHE A 148 5.37 -23.13 -7.56
N TRP A 149 6.33 -23.96 -7.98
CA TRP A 149 7.01 -23.81 -9.26
C TRP A 149 6.05 -23.92 -10.45
N GLU A 150 5.11 -24.89 -10.45
CA GLU A 150 4.13 -25.01 -11.55
C GLU A 150 3.32 -23.71 -11.75
N ARG A 151 2.90 -23.08 -10.64
CA ARG A 151 2.14 -21.82 -10.64
C ARG A 151 3.00 -20.65 -11.13
N HIS A 152 4.26 -20.56 -10.67
CA HIS A 152 5.19 -19.51 -11.07
C HIS A 152 5.59 -19.60 -12.54
N CYS A 153 5.87 -20.82 -13.03
CA CYS A 153 6.17 -21.10 -14.42
C CYS A 153 4.98 -20.71 -15.31
N THR A 154 3.77 -21.14 -14.95
CA THR A 154 2.53 -20.77 -15.66
C THR A 154 2.34 -19.24 -15.73
N LYS A 155 2.61 -18.51 -14.64
CA LYS A 155 2.52 -17.04 -14.59
C LYS A 155 3.53 -16.37 -15.53
N LEU A 156 4.77 -16.85 -15.57
CA LEU A 156 5.83 -16.35 -16.46
C LEU A 156 5.54 -16.67 -17.94
N GLU A 157 5.04 -17.87 -18.24
CA GLU A 157 4.61 -18.25 -19.59
C GLU A 157 3.47 -17.37 -20.12
N GLN A 158 2.47 -17.07 -19.28
CA GLN A 158 1.37 -16.15 -19.62
C GLN A 158 1.88 -14.72 -19.83
N CYS A 159 2.81 -14.25 -19.00
CA CYS A 159 3.48 -12.96 -19.21
C CYS A 159 4.23 -12.94 -20.56
N LEU A 160 4.96 -14.01 -20.88
CA LEU A 160 5.69 -14.13 -22.14
C LEU A 160 4.78 -14.12 -23.37
N GLN A 161 3.62 -14.79 -23.30
CA GLN A 161 2.61 -14.77 -24.35
C GLN A 161 2.01 -13.36 -24.54
N LEU A 162 1.77 -12.62 -23.46
CA LEU A 162 1.34 -11.23 -23.54
C LEU A 162 2.39 -10.35 -24.23
N ARG A 163 3.67 -10.46 -23.85
CA ARG A 163 4.76 -9.68 -24.49
C ARG A 163 4.93 -9.99 -25.97
N HIS A 164 4.80 -11.26 -26.38
CA HIS A 164 4.79 -11.62 -27.80
C HIS A 164 3.62 -11.00 -28.55
N PHE A 165 2.42 -10.99 -27.96
CA PHE A 165 1.24 -10.35 -28.56
C PHE A 165 1.40 -8.82 -28.66
N GLU A 166 2.00 -8.16 -27.67
CA GLU A 166 2.33 -6.73 -27.71
C GLU A 166 3.33 -6.40 -28.82
N ASN A 167 4.39 -7.20 -28.98
CA ASN A 167 5.36 -7.02 -30.07
C ASN A 167 4.72 -7.19 -31.45
N VAL A 168 3.83 -8.18 -31.62
CA VAL A 168 3.05 -8.36 -32.86
C VAL A 168 2.12 -7.17 -33.09
N ILE A 169 1.50 -6.58 -32.05
CA ILE A 169 0.70 -5.35 -32.21
C ILE A 169 1.58 -4.20 -32.72
N LEU A 170 2.75 -3.95 -32.13
CA LEU A 170 3.64 -2.88 -32.55
C LEU A 170 4.06 -3.03 -34.02
N GLU A 171 4.42 -4.24 -34.44
CA GLU A 171 4.75 -4.54 -35.85
C GLU A 171 3.58 -4.28 -36.82
N LYS A 172 2.33 -4.49 -36.39
CA LYS A 172 1.14 -4.24 -37.22
C LYS A 172 0.61 -2.80 -37.16
N LEU A 173 0.84 -2.06 -36.06
CA LEU A 173 0.52 -0.63 -35.98
C LEU A 173 1.32 0.17 -37.01
N ASP A 174 2.60 -0.16 -37.16
CA ASP A 174 3.49 0.39 -38.19
C ASP A 174 2.93 0.25 -39.62
N ALA A 175 2.28 -0.88 -39.93
CA ALA A 175 1.61 -1.11 -41.20
C ALA A 175 0.28 -0.36 -41.32
N LEU A 176 -0.42 -0.17 -40.20
CA LEU A 176 -1.67 0.59 -40.09
C LEU A 176 -1.44 2.09 -40.35
N ASP A 177 -0.41 2.68 -39.75
CA ASP A 177 -0.06 4.09 -39.91
C ASP A 177 0.39 4.40 -41.33
N ARG A 178 1.15 3.50 -41.96
CA ARG A 178 1.47 3.60 -43.40
C ARG A 178 0.22 3.57 -44.27
N ALA A 179 -0.76 2.71 -43.96
CA ALA A 179 -2.02 2.63 -44.69
C ALA A 179 -2.89 3.89 -44.49
N LEU A 180 -3.00 4.41 -43.27
CA LEU A 180 -3.74 5.64 -42.97
C LEU A 180 -3.08 6.89 -43.59
N SER A 181 -1.74 6.95 -43.61
CA SER A 181 -1.00 8.01 -44.30
C SER A 181 -1.22 7.97 -45.81
N LEU A 182 -1.31 6.78 -46.43
CA LEU A 182 -1.63 6.63 -47.86
C LEU A 182 -3.08 7.06 -48.16
N ALA A 183 -4.03 6.77 -47.27
CA ALA A 183 -5.40 7.26 -47.41
C ALA A 183 -5.47 8.80 -47.32
N SER A 184 -4.71 9.40 -46.41
CA SER A 184 -4.63 10.86 -46.24
C SER A 184 -3.95 11.56 -47.42
N GLU A 185 -2.93 10.93 -48.02
CA GLU A 185 -2.32 11.43 -49.28
C GLU A 185 -3.34 11.38 -50.43
N GLY A 186 -4.14 10.31 -50.50
CA GLY A 186 -5.24 10.21 -51.46
C GLY A 186 -6.31 11.29 -51.26
N ASP A 187 -6.66 11.62 -50.02
CA ASP A 187 -7.55 12.74 -49.71
C ASP A 187 -6.96 14.08 -50.20
N ARG A 188 -5.66 14.31 -49.98
CA ARG A 188 -4.96 15.52 -50.48
C ARG A 188 -4.99 15.60 -52.01
N LEU A 189 -4.87 14.48 -52.72
CA LEU A 189 -5.02 14.46 -54.18
C LEU A 189 -6.45 14.79 -54.61
N ILE A 190 -7.46 14.31 -53.87
CA ILE A 190 -8.88 14.64 -54.10
C ILE A 190 -9.15 16.14 -53.86
N GLU A 191 -8.65 16.71 -52.76
CA GLU A 191 -8.77 18.15 -52.45
C GLU A 191 -8.13 19.03 -53.53
N ASN A 192 -7.01 18.60 -54.11
CA ASN A 192 -6.36 19.28 -55.24
C ASN A 192 -7.00 18.99 -56.61
N SER A 193 -8.22 18.43 -56.66
CA SER A 193 -8.98 18.15 -57.88
C SER A 193 -8.23 17.24 -58.87
N HIS A 194 -7.52 16.23 -58.38
CA HIS A 194 -6.76 15.31 -59.22
C HIS A 194 -7.66 14.51 -60.17
N TYR A 195 -7.24 14.36 -61.43
CA TYR A 195 -8.03 13.78 -62.54
C TYR A 195 -8.58 12.36 -62.32
N ALA A 196 -8.12 11.66 -61.28
CA ALA A 196 -8.48 10.29 -60.94
C ALA A 196 -9.28 10.18 -59.62
N GLU A 197 -9.91 11.25 -59.15
CA GLU A 197 -10.73 11.32 -57.93
C GLU A 197 -11.66 10.11 -57.75
N ASP A 198 -12.43 9.75 -58.77
CA ASP A 198 -13.38 8.63 -58.75
C ASP A 198 -12.72 7.25 -58.55
N SER A 199 -11.43 7.13 -58.86
CA SER A 199 -10.64 5.91 -58.61
C SER A 199 -9.93 5.92 -57.25
N ILE A 200 -9.50 7.10 -56.79
CA ILE A 200 -8.76 7.27 -55.53
C ILE A 200 -9.70 7.18 -54.32
N ARG A 201 -10.86 7.86 -54.37
CA ARG A 201 -11.86 7.90 -53.29
C ARG A 201 -12.31 6.52 -52.78
N PRO A 202 -12.72 5.56 -53.63
CA PRO A 202 -13.12 4.24 -53.15
C PRO A 202 -11.95 3.48 -52.50
N LYS A 203 -10.72 3.62 -53.01
CA LYS A 203 -9.54 2.95 -52.43
C LYS A 203 -9.10 3.53 -51.09
N CYS A 204 -9.20 4.84 -50.89
CA CYS A 204 -8.96 5.45 -49.57
C CYS A 204 -10.04 5.05 -48.54
N SER A 205 -11.27 4.83 -49.00
CA SER A 205 -12.38 4.35 -48.15
C SER A 205 -12.22 2.88 -47.77
N GLU A 206 -11.86 2.02 -48.73
CA GLU A 206 -11.56 0.60 -48.53
C GLU A 206 -10.37 0.42 -47.56
N LEU A 207 -9.29 1.19 -47.77
CA LEU A 207 -8.10 1.12 -46.92
C LEU A 207 -8.39 1.55 -45.47
N ARG A 208 -9.21 2.58 -45.26
CA ARG A 208 -9.70 2.97 -43.92
C ARG A 208 -10.57 1.88 -43.28
N GLY A 209 -11.51 1.30 -44.02
CA GLY A 209 -12.36 0.21 -43.51
C GLY A 209 -11.54 -0.99 -43.04
N VAL A 210 -10.55 -1.42 -43.81
CA VAL A 210 -9.62 -2.51 -43.43
C VAL A 210 -8.79 -2.13 -42.20
N CYS A 211 -8.33 -0.88 -42.08
CA CYS A 211 -7.61 -0.41 -40.89
C CYS A 211 -8.50 -0.43 -39.63
N GLU A 212 -9.77 -0.03 -39.74
CA GLU A 212 -10.73 -0.06 -38.65
C GLU A 212 -11.05 -1.51 -38.21
N GLU A 213 -11.23 -2.43 -39.16
CA GLU A 213 -11.48 -3.85 -38.90
C GLU A 213 -10.30 -4.53 -38.19
N ILE A 214 -9.07 -4.31 -38.66
CA ILE A 214 -7.84 -4.81 -38.01
C ILE A 214 -7.72 -4.24 -36.60
N SER A 215 -7.93 -2.93 -36.43
CA SER A 215 -7.88 -2.26 -35.12
C SER A 215 -8.94 -2.80 -34.15
N SER A 216 -10.15 -3.05 -34.63
CA SER A 216 -11.24 -3.64 -33.85
C SER A 216 -10.88 -5.07 -33.41
N THR A 217 -10.37 -5.87 -34.34
CA THR A 217 -9.93 -7.24 -34.09
C THR A 217 -8.80 -7.31 -33.05
N LEU A 218 -7.80 -6.43 -33.15
CA LEU A 218 -6.69 -6.37 -32.17
C LEU A 218 -7.17 -5.94 -30.78
N ARG A 219 -8.08 -4.96 -30.68
CA ARG A 219 -8.70 -4.57 -29.41
C ARG A 219 -9.48 -5.72 -28.77
N ASN A 220 -10.28 -6.44 -29.57
CA ASN A 220 -11.05 -7.59 -29.10
C ASN A 220 -10.13 -8.72 -28.60
N LYS A 221 -9.05 -9.04 -29.33
CA LYS A 221 -8.03 -10.01 -28.89
C LYS A 221 -7.36 -9.59 -27.57
N LYS A 222 -6.99 -8.32 -27.41
CA LYS A 222 -6.43 -7.78 -26.14
C LYS A 222 -7.43 -7.94 -24.99
N SER A 223 -8.69 -7.57 -25.20
CA SER A 223 -9.75 -7.70 -24.18
C SER A 223 -9.95 -9.15 -23.74
N LEU A 224 -10.00 -10.10 -24.69
CA LEU A 224 -10.21 -11.52 -24.38
C LEU A 224 -9.03 -12.14 -23.60
N LEU A 225 -7.79 -11.76 -23.91
CA LEU A 225 -6.60 -12.21 -23.16
C LEU A 225 -6.58 -11.66 -21.73
N LEU A 226 -6.99 -10.40 -21.53
CA LEU A 226 -7.15 -9.82 -20.20
C LEU A 226 -8.25 -10.57 -19.42
N THR A 227 -9.47 -10.65 -19.95
CA THR A 227 -10.58 -11.36 -19.27
C THR A 227 -10.22 -12.82 -18.92
N ALA A 228 -9.43 -13.52 -19.73
CA ALA A 228 -8.99 -14.89 -19.44
C ALA A 228 -8.07 -15.00 -18.20
N LEU A 229 -7.11 -14.09 -18.02
CA LEU A 229 -6.22 -14.09 -16.84
C LEU A 229 -6.92 -13.44 -15.60
N GLU A 230 -7.90 -12.56 -15.80
CA GLU A 230 -8.84 -12.07 -14.76
C GLU A 230 -9.63 -13.24 -14.16
N LEU A 231 -10.23 -14.06 -15.03
CA LEU A 231 -10.97 -15.26 -14.64
C LEU A 231 -10.08 -16.30 -13.97
N HIS A 232 -8.82 -16.44 -14.43
CA HIS A 232 -7.87 -17.34 -13.78
C HIS A 232 -7.57 -16.91 -12.33
N HIS A 233 -7.35 -15.62 -12.10
CA HIS A 233 -7.14 -15.05 -10.77
C HIS A 233 -8.38 -15.23 -9.87
N ALA A 234 -9.58 -14.90 -10.36
CA ALA A 234 -10.82 -15.01 -9.60
C ALA A 234 -11.16 -16.48 -9.21
N LEU A 235 -10.99 -17.43 -10.15
CA LEU A 235 -11.23 -18.85 -9.89
C LEU A 235 -10.25 -19.45 -8.87
N GLU A 236 -9.03 -18.91 -8.80
CA GLU A 236 -8.01 -19.33 -7.82
C GLU A 236 -8.23 -18.70 -6.44
N LYS A 237 -8.64 -17.43 -6.40
CA LYS A 237 -8.80 -16.65 -5.16
C LYS A 237 -10.10 -16.93 -4.41
N ASP A 238 -11.24 -16.98 -5.10
CA ASP A 238 -12.55 -16.94 -4.43
C ASP A 238 -13.21 -18.33 -4.34
N GLY A 239 -13.25 -19.06 -5.47
CA GLY A 239 -13.95 -20.35 -5.56
C GLY A 239 -13.31 -21.47 -4.72
N ILE A 240 -11.97 -21.59 -4.77
CA ILE A 240 -11.23 -22.61 -4.02
C ILE A 240 -11.14 -22.24 -2.53
N PHE A 241 -10.98 -20.96 -2.22
CA PHE A 241 -10.94 -20.46 -0.84
C PHE A 241 -12.28 -20.63 -0.11
N LEU A 242 -13.41 -20.36 -0.76
CA LEU A 242 -14.74 -20.54 -0.13
C LEU A 242 -15.05 -22.02 0.19
N LEU A 243 -14.52 -22.96 -0.59
CA LEU A 243 -14.59 -24.40 -0.29
C LEU A 243 -13.67 -24.80 0.87
N ALA A 244 -12.44 -24.27 0.90
CA ALA A 244 -11.43 -24.59 1.91
C ALA A 244 -11.68 -23.90 3.28
N SER A 245 -12.41 -22.78 3.30
CA SER A 245 -12.65 -21.97 4.50
C SER A 245 -13.82 -22.45 5.36
N GLN A 246 -14.64 -23.42 4.90
CA GLN A 246 -15.72 -24.01 5.68
C GLN A 246 -15.19 -24.98 6.76
N PRO A 247 -15.20 -24.61 8.06
CA PRO A 247 -14.57 -25.43 9.08
C PRO A 247 -15.41 -26.68 9.36
N VAL A 248 -14.77 -27.85 9.39
CA VAL A 248 -15.41 -29.13 9.73
C VAL A 248 -16.10 -29.05 11.11
N ASP A 249 -15.53 -28.26 12.02
CA ASP A 249 -15.96 -28.08 13.40
C ASP A 249 -17.27 -27.28 13.53
N ARG A 250 -17.51 -26.29 12.64
CA ARG A 250 -18.75 -25.48 12.66
C ARG A 250 -19.94 -26.22 12.08
N CYS A 251 -19.69 -27.08 11.09
CA CYS A 251 -20.69 -27.90 10.41
C CYS A 251 -21.18 -29.11 11.24
N GLN A 252 -20.93 -29.14 12.56
CA GLN A 252 -21.47 -30.14 13.50
C GLN A 252 -22.74 -29.68 14.22
N SER A 253 -23.07 -28.38 14.11
CA SER A 253 -24.27 -27.76 14.69
C SER A 253 -25.33 -27.47 13.61
N GLN A 254 -26.61 -27.45 13.98
CA GLN A 254 -27.70 -27.11 13.04
C GLN A 254 -27.48 -25.71 12.44
N ASP A 255 -27.36 -24.69 13.30
CA ASP A 255 -27.18 -23.29 12.90
C ASP A 255 -25.91 -23.07 12.05
N GLY A 256 -24.82 -23.77 12.37
CA GLY A 256 -23.57 -23.71 11.60
C GLY A 256 -23.67 -24.37 10.22
N ALA A 257 -24.47 -25.44 10.08
CA ALA A 257 -24.76 -26.06 8.79
C ALA A 257 -25.71 -25.19 7.94
N GLU A 258 -26.70 -24.55 8.56
CA GLU A 258 -27.64 -23.62 7.91
C GLU A 258 -26.94 -22.35 7.41
N ALA A 259 -26.09 -21.73 8.24
CA ALA A 259 -25.30 -20.56 7.84
C ALA A 259 -24.30 -20.87 6.71
N ALA A 260 -23.60 -22.01 6.78
CA ALA A 260 -22.69 -22.45 5.73
C ALA A 260 -23.43 -22.77 4.41
N LEU A 261 -24.66 -23.27 4.49
CA LEU A 261 -25.50 -23.50 3.32
C LEU A 261 -25.94 -22.16 2.69
N GLN A 262 -26.39 -21.21 3.51
CA GLN A 262 -26.87 -19.90 3.06
C GLN A 262 -25.75 -19.07 2.41
N GLU A 263 -24.51 -19.22 2.90
CA GLU A 263 -23.32 -18.64 2.28
C GLU A 263 -22.96 -19.28 0.93
N LEU A 264 -23.09 -20.61 0.83
CA LEU A 264 -22.85 -21.37 -0.40
C LEU A 264 -23.90 -21.05 -1.47
N GLU A 265 -25.18 -20.95 -1.08
CA GLU A 265 -26.27 -20.57 -1.99
C GLU A 265 -26.17 -19.09 -2.40
N ARG A 266 -25.81 -18.17 -1.49
CA ARG A 266 -25.49 -16.77 -1.83
C ARG A 266 -24.37 -16.64 -2.86
N TYR A 267 -23.30 -17.44 -2.74
CA TYR A 267 -22.21 -17.45 -3.72
C TYR A 267 -22.67 -17.98 -5.09
N LEU A 268 -23.46 -19.07 -5.10
CA LEU A 268 -24.04 -19.63 -6.33
C LEU A 268 -25.04 -18.67 -7.01
N ASP A 269 -25.80 -17.89 -6.24
CA ASP A 269 -26.70 -16.85 -6.77
C ASP A 269 -25.92 -15.65 -7.37
N THR A 270 -24.71 -15.37 -6.89
CA THR A 270 -23.79 -14.39 -7.51
C THR A 270 -22.94 -14.96 -8.65
N ALA A 271 -22.82 -16.29 -8.77
CA ALA A 271 -22.01 -16.95 -9.79
C ALA A 271 -22.35 -16.59 -11.26
N PRO A 272 -23.58 -16.20 -11.66
CA PRO A 272 -23.86 -15.72 -13.02
C PRO A 272 -23.04 -14.47 -13.42
N LEU A 273 -22.56 -13.68 -12.46
CA LEU A 273 -21.68 -12.52 -12.72
C LEU A 273 -20.22 -12.94 -13.03
N HIS A 274 -19.84 -14.17 -12.66
CA HIS A 274 -18.49 -14.74 -12.87
C HIS A 274 -18.49 -15.93 -13.84
N THR A 275 -19.62 -16.17 -14.51
CA THR A 275 -19.77 -17.26 -15.48
C THR A 275 -19.99 -16.65 -16.86
N LEU A 276 -19.09 -16.94 -17.80
CA LEU A 276 -19.25 -16.53 -19.20
C LEU A 276 -20.53 -17.17 -19.77
N ALA A 277 -21.51 -16.34 -20.10
CA ALA A 277 -22.88 -16.77 -20.39
C ALA A 277 -23.02 -17.67 -21.64
N ASP A 278 -22.09 -17.58 -22.60
CA ASP A 278 -22.07 -18.44 -23.78
C ASP A 278 -20.68 -19.06 -24.00
N ARG A 279 -20.45 -20.17 -23.30
CA ARG A 279 -19.21 -20.97 -23.39
C ARG A 279 -18.99 -21.55 -24.79
N SER A 280 -20.06 -21.73 -25.57
CA SER A 280 -20.01 -22.29 -26.91
C SER A 280 -19.57 -21.24 -27.93
N ALA A 281 -20.25 -20.09 -27.96
CA ALA A 281 -19.90 -18.99 -28.85
C ALA A 281 -18.48 -18.47 -28.59
N ILE A 282 -18.06 -18.41 -27.31
CA ILE A 282 -16.69 -18.02 -26.96
C ILE A 282 -15.68 -19.06 -27.44
N CYS A 283 -15.88 -20.36 -27.21
CA CYS A 283 -14.98 -21.39 -27.77
C CYS A 283 -14.85 -21.28 -29.30
N CYS A 284 -15.95 -21.10 -30.03
CA CYS A 284 -15.91 -20.95 -31.49
C CYS A 284 -15.23 -19.64 -31.95
N GLN A 285 -15.41 -18.54 -31.22
CA GLN A 285 -14.71 -17.27 -31.49
C GLN A 285 -13.20 -17.37 -31.18
N TYR A 286 -12.81 -18.17 -30.20
CA TYR A 286 -11.40 -18.50 -29.95
C TYR A 286 -10.84 -19.45 -31.03
N GLU A 287 -11.55 -20.52 -31.43
CA GLU A 287 -11.09 -21.44 -32.49
C GLU A 287 -10.80 -20.73 -33.82
N ALA A 288 -11.61 -19.74 -34.20
CA ALA A 288 -11.37 -18.92 -35.40
C ALA A 288 -10.14 -18.00 -35.32
N VAL A 289 -9.53 -17.85 -34.14
CA VAL A 289 -8.49 -16.86 -33.82
C VAL A 289 -7.14 -17.47 -33.45
N LEU A 290 -7.11 -18.74 -33.03
CA LEU A 290 -5.93 -19.39 -32.44
C LEU A 290 -5.13 -20.23 -33.43
N THR A 291 -3.85 -19.91 -33.60
CA THR A 291 -2.84 -20.87 -34.06
C THR A 291 -2.59 -21.91 -32.96
N THR A 292 -2.04 -23.08 -33.30
CA THR A 292 -1.88 -24.27 -32.44
C THR A 292 -1.07 -24.10 -31.13
N GLN A 293 -0.46 -22.93 -30.89
CA GLN A 293 0.40 -22.65 -29.74
C GLN A 293 -0.33 -22.27 -28.43
N LEU A 294 -1.65 -22.05 -28.44
CA LEU A 294 -2.40 -21.50 -27.29
C LEU A 294 -3.35 -22.51 -26.60
N MET A 295 -2.86 -23.71 -26.31
CA MET A 295 -3.63 -24.76 -25.60
C MET A 295 -3.97 -24.44 -24.13
N VAL A 296 -3.42 -23.36 -23.55
CA VAL A 296 -3.48 -23.06 -22.10
C VAL A 296 -4.90 -22.70 -21.62
N SER A 297 -5.67 -21.94 -22.42
CA SER A 297 -7.04 -21.52 -22.04
C SER A 297 -8.00 -22.69 -21.76
N ARG A 298 -7.75 -23.85 -22.37
CA ARG A 298 -8.50 -25.08 -22.13
C ARG A 298 -8.42 -25.55 -20.67
N LYS A 299 -7.27 -25.34 -20.00
CA LYS A 299 -7.08 -25.65 -18.57
C LYS A 299 -7.96 -24.77 -17.65
N VAL A 300 -8.20 -23.50 -18.03
CA VAL A 300 -9.03 -22.57 -17.23
C VAL A 300 -10.47 -23.05 -17.15
N PHE A 301 -11.05 -23.43 -18.29
CA PHE A 301 -12.41 -23.99 -18.34
C PHE A 301 -12.54 -25.32 -17.59
N GLN A 302 -11.49 -26.15 -17.58
CA GLN A 302 -11.46 -27.41 -16.85
C GLN A 302 -11.36 -27.18 -15.33
N LYS A 303 -10.57 -26.19 -14.87
CA LYS A 303 -10.50 -25.77 -13.46
C LYS A 303 -11.85 -25.22 -12.98
N GLN A 304 -12.57 -24.46 -13.81
CA GLN A 304 -13.92 -23.95 -13.51
C GLN A 304 -14.95 -25.08 -13.31
N ILE A 305 -14.92 -26.13 -14.13
CA ILE A 305 -15.82 -27.30 -13.99
C ILE A 305 -15.53 -28.03 -12.68
N SER A 306 -14.25 -28.30 -12.37
CA SER A 306 -13.83 -28.95 -11.13
C SER A 306 -14.32 -28.19 -9.88
N VAL A 307 -14.23 -26.85 -9.88
CA VAL A 307 -14.74 -26.01 -8.79
C VAL A 307 -16.26 -26.15 -8.65
N GLN A 308 -17.03 -26.09 -9.75
CA GLN A 308 -18.49 -26.27 -9.71
C GLN A 308 -18.91 -27.64 -9.13
N GLU A 309 -18.22 -28.71 -9.52
CA GLU A 309 -18.50 -30.06 -8.96
C GLU A 309 -18.23 -30.17 -7.45
N MET A 310 -17.20 -29.48 -6.95
CA MET A 310 -16.89 -29.45 -5.52
C MET A 310 -17.95 -28.70 -4.70
N PHE A 311 -18.47 -27.59 -5.23
CA PHE A 311 -19.57 -26.84 -4.60
C PHE A 311 -20.85 -27.67 -4.45
N GLU A 312 -21.29 -28.37 -5.50
CA GLU A 312 -22.54 -29.13 -5.45
C GLU A 312 -22.45 -30.35 -4.51
N LYS A 313 -21.31 -31.06 -4.51
CA LYS A 313 -21.03 -32.13 -3.54
C LYS A 313 -21.11 -31.63 -2.08
N ARG A 314 -20.60 -30.43 -1.80
CA ARG A 314 -20.62 -29.83 -0.46
C ARG A 314 -22.03 -29.38 -0.04
N ARG A 315 -22.79 -28.77 -0.96
CA ARG A 315 -24.18 -28.32 -0.74
C ARG A 315 -25.12 -29.46 -0.32
N ILE A 316 -25.02 -30.61 -0.99
CA ILE A 316 -25.83 -31.81 -0.67
C ILE A 316 -25.53 -32.35 0.74
N SER A 317 -24.27 -32.25 1.19
CA SER A 317 -23.85 -32.70 2.53
C SER A 317 -24.44 -31.82 3.65
N LEU A 318 -24.43 -30.50 3.48
CA LEU A 318 -24.91 -29.55 4.49
C LEU A 318 -26.44 -29.62 4.70
N LYS A 319 -27.24 -29.79 3.62
CA LYS A 319 -28.71 -29.91 3.72
C LYS A 319 -29.20 -31.08 4.59
N LYS A 320 -28.39 -32.14 4.76
CA LYS A 320 -28.73 -33.29 5.62
C LYS A 320 -28.46 -33.05 7.10
N LEU A 321 -27.68 -32.01 7.44
CA LEU A 321 -27.13 -31.80 8.78
C LEU A 321 -27.94 -30.74 9.57
N ALA A 322 -28.52 -29.76 8.88
CA ALA A 322 -29.30 -28.66 9.45
C ALA A 322 -30.73 -29.05 9.93
N ALA A 323 -30.97 -30.24 10.48
CA ALA A 323 -32.32 -30.75 10.75
C ALA A 323 -32.56 -31.31 12.18
N LYS A 324 -31.79 -30.90 13.20
CA LYS A 324 -31.84 -31.48 14.58
C LYS A 324 -31.80 -30.43 15.71
N GLN A 325 -32.91 -30.26 16.42
CA GLN A 325 -33.22 -29.15 17.35
C GLN A 325 -33.05 -29.49 18.86
N THR A 326 -32.64 -28.52 19.71
CA THR A 326 -32.68 -28.57 21.21
C THR A 326 -32.95 -27.18 21.87
N ARG A 327 -33.15 -27.10 23.22
CA ARG A 327 -33.81 -25.97 23.97
C ARG A 327 -32.88 -25.10 24.89
N PRO A 328 -33.31 -23.89 25.37
CA PRO A 328 -32.44 -22.85 25.96
C PRO A 328 -32.55 -22.57 27.50
N VAL A 329 -31.60 -21.78 28.07
CA VAL A 329 -31.53 -21.27 29.48
C VAL A 329 -30.99 -19.81 29.54
N GLN A 330 -31.26 -19.03 30.61
CA GLN A 330 -31.11 -17.55 30.74
C GLN A 330 -29.89 -17.01 31.58
N PRO A 331 -29.53 -15.69 31.49
CA PRO A 331 -28.36 -15.04 32.17
C PRO A 331 -28.68 -13.95 33.25
N VAL A 332 -27.70 -13.50 34.07
CA VAL A 332 -27.82 -12.44 35.14
C VAL A 332 -26.50 -11.62 35.39
N ALA A 333 -26.60 -10.31 35.78
CA ALA A 333 -25.54 -9.37 36.30
C ALA A 333 -26.21 -8.06 36.88
N PRO A 334 -25.57 -6.91 37.27
CA PRO A 334 -24.18 -6.50 37.70
C PRO A 334 -24.16 -5.61 39.01
N ARG A 335 -23.06 -4.88 39.38
CA ARG A 335 -23.00 -3.42 39.86
C ARG A 335 -21.66 -2.90 40.56
N PRO A 336 -21.43 -1.56 40.77
CA PRO A 336 -20.06 -0.92 40.83
C PRO A 336 -19.75 0.25 41.88
N GLU A 337 -18.53 0.84 41.79
CA GLU A 337 -18.05 2.27 41.98
C GLU A 337 -17.75 3.00 43.33
N SER A 338 -16.65 3.83 43.37
CA SER A 338 -16.54 5.25 43.89
C SER A 338 -15.08 5.87 43.98
N PRO A 339 -14.88 7.24 43.89
CA PRO A 339 -13.55 7.96 43.99
C PRO A 339 -13.51 9.22 44.94
N ILE A 340 -12.36 9.98 45.12
CA ILE A 340 -12.32 11.39 45.67
C ILE A 340 -10.98 12.23 45.57
N HIS A 341 -11.10 13.48 45.06
CA HIS A 341 -10.58 14.84 45.45
C HIS A 341 -9.09 15.36 45.50
N ASN A 342 -8.91 16.66 45.89
CA ASN A 342 -8.05 17.72 45.27
C ASN A 342 -7.44 18.77 46.29
N GLY A 343 -6.53 19.70 45.91
CA GLY A 343 -6.15 20.85 46.79
C GLY A 343 -4.96 21.79 46.41
N GLY A 344 -4.96 23.04 46.93
CA GLY A 344 -3.93 24.12 46.80
C GLY A 344 -3.95 25.09 48.02
N THR A 345 -3.43 26.33 48.10
CA THR A 345 -2.70 27.30 47.21
C THR A 345 -2.04 28.41 48.12
N ARG A 346 -1.05 29.22 47.68
CA ARG A 346 -0.54 30.43 48.40
C ARG A 346 -0.12 31.59 47.47
N HIS A 347 -0.40 32.84 47.87
CA HIS A 347 -0.05 34.09 47.16
C HIS A 347 0.47 35.18 48.13
N ALA A 348 1.67 35.75 47.90
CA ALA A 348 2.13 37.06 48.41
C ALA A 348 3.56 37.44 47.94
N SER A 349 3.78 37.64 46.64
CA SER A 349 5.06 38.15 46.07
C SER A 349 4.91 38.95 44.75
N LEU A 350 3.70 38.98 44.19
CA LEU A 350 3.50 39.07 42.74
C LEU A 350 3.82 40.42 42.06
N SER A 351 3.83 41.55 42.78
CA SER A 351 3.78 42.87 42.13
C SER A 351 5.10 43.29 41.48
N GLU A 352 6.22 43.10 42.17
CA GLU A 352 7.56 43.40 41.60
C GLU A 352 7.96 42.34 40.58
N GLU A 353 7.53 41.09 40.78
CA GLU A 353 7.74 39.99 39.83
C GLU A 353 7.04 40.31 38.49
N GLU A 354 5.79 40.79 38.53
CA GLU A 354 5.02 41.13 37.32
C GLU A 354 5.61 42.31 36.52
N GLU A 355 6.12 43.35 37.20
CA GLU A 355 6.75 44.48 36.51
C GLU A 355 8.06 44.06 35.80
N ASN A 356 8.87 43.21 36.45
CA ASN A 356 10.06 42.61 35.82
C ASN A 356 9.68 41.70 34.64
N LEU A 357 8.62 40.90 34.75
CA LEU A 357 8.13 40.07 33.66
C LEU A 357 7.63 40.90 32.47
N ALA A 358 6.94 42.02 32.71
CA ALA A 358 6.48 42.93 31.66
C ALA A 358 7.64 43.55 30.87
N VAL A 359 8.74 43.91 31.53
CA VAL A 359 9.98 44.36 30.85
C VAL A 359 10.56 43.25 29.97
N LEU A 360 10.61 42.01 30.46
CA LEU A 360 11.11 40.86 29.69
C LEU A 360 10.22 40.53 28.47
N ARG A 361 8.88 40.61 28.60
CA ARG A 361 7.95 40.47 27.46
C ARG A 361 8.23 41.53 26.38
N ARG A 362 8.44 42.79 26.78
CA ARG A 362 8.76 43.90 25.87
C ARG A 362 10.09 43.68 25.14
N HIS A 363 11.11 43.13 25.80
CA HIS A 363 12.37 42.78 25.13
C HIS A 363 12.18 41.71 24.05
N VAL A 364 11.42 40.65 24.31
CA VAL A 364 11.14 39.60 23.31
C VAL A 364 10.30 40.14 22.15
N MET A 365 9.35 41.04 22.43
CA MET A 365 8.54 41.69 21.39
C MET A 365 9.36 42.64 20.51
N ASN A 366 10.28 43.40 21.10
CA ASN A 366 11.22 44.25 20.35
C ASN A 366 12.14 43.40 19.46
N GLU A 367 12.71 42.30 19.98
CA GLU A 367 13.50 41.35 19.17
C GLU A 367 12.68 40.80 18.01
N LEU A 368 11.43 40.37 18.25
CA LEU A 368 10.52 39.88 17.21
C LEU A 368 10.32 40.92 16.09
N LEU A 369 10.03 42.17 16.44
CA LEU A 369 9.77 43.27 15.50
C LEU A 369 11.03 43.73 14.75
N GLU A 370 12.15 43.93 15.44
CA GLU A 370 13.42 44.36 14.83
C GLU A 370 13.92 43.30 13.85
N THR A 371 13.90 42.02 14.25
CA THR A 371 14.29 40.91 13.39
C THR A 371 13.27 40.63 12.28
N GLU A 372 12.01 41.05 12.42
CA GLU A 372 11.02 41.00 11.34
C GLU A 372 11.30 42.06 10.28
N ARG A 373 11.57 43.31 10.68
CA ARG A 373 11.93 44.40 9.76
C ARG A 373 13.20 44.05 8.98
N ALA A 374 14.24 43.61 9.67
CA ALA A 374 15.48 43.14 9.05
C ALA A 374 15.22 41.99 8.05
N TYR A 375 14.45 40.97 8.44
CA TYR A 375 14.10 39.86 7.54
C TYR A 375 13.37 40.34 6.27
N VAL A 376 12.39 41.24 6.41
CA VAL A 376 11.62 41.81 5.30
C VAL A 376 12.50 42.64 4.35
N GLU A 377 13.43 43.43 4.90
CA GLU A 377 14.39 44.23 4.12
C GLU A 377 15.41 43.33 3.39
N GLU A 378 15.93 42.30 4.05
CA GLU A 378 16.84 41.33 3.45
C GLU A 378 16.19 40.54 2.31
N LEU A 379 14.90 40.17 2.44
CA LEU A 379 14.15 39.55 1.33
C LEU A 379 13.97 40.50 0.15
N LEU A 380 13.63 41.78 0.41
CA LEU A 380 13.49 42.78 -0.64
C LEU A 380 14.81 42.96 -1.40
N CYS A 381 15.92 43.08 -0.68
CA CYS A 381 17.24 43.25 -1.25
C CYS A 381 17.64 42.07 -2.17
N VAL A 382 17.22 40.84 -1.85
CA VAL A 382 17.42 39.68 -2.75
C VAL A 382 16.55 39.77 -4.00
N LEU A 383 15.27 40.13 -3.82
CA LEU A 383 14.30 40.16 -4.90
C LEU A 383 14.59 41.27 -5.93
N GLU A 384 15.00 42.45 -5.47
CA GLU A 384 15.40 43.56 -6.36
C GLU A 384 16.83 43.36 -6.86
N GLY A 385 17.78 43.06 -5.97
CA GLY A 385 19.21 43.03 -6.28
C GLY A 385 19.72 41.80 -7.04
N TYR A 386 18.97 40.69 -7.05
CA TYR A 386 19.31 39.51 -7.84
C TYR A 386 18.14 39.05 -8.72
N ALA A 387 16.95 38.89 -8.15
CA ALA A 387 15.84 38.28 -8.91
C ALA A 387 15.34 39.20 -10.03
N ALA A 388 15.23 40.51 -9.82
CA ALA A 388 14.89 41.48 -10.86
C ALA A 388 16.04 41.69 -11.86
N GLU A 389 17.29 41.69 -11.40
CA GLU A 389 18.47 41.79 -12.28
C GLU A 389 18.56 40.62 -13.29
N MET A 390 17.95 39.46 -13.03
CA MET A 390 17.85 38.38 -14.02
C MET A 390 17.02 38.76 -15.27
N ASP A 391 16.09 39.72 -15.13
CA ASP A 391 15.26 40.22 -16.24
C ASP A 391 15.83 41.54 -16.82
N ASN A 392 16.92 42.07 -16.26
CA ASN A 392 17.53 43.32 -16.70
C ASN A 392 18.33 43.11 -18.01
N PRO A 393 17.98 43.79 -19.13
CA PRO A 393 18.68 43.63 -20.40
C PRO A 393 20.18 43.96 -20.34
N ALA A 394 20.61 44.85 -19.44
CA ALA A 394 22.03 45.15 -19.24
C ALA A 394 22.80 43.97 -18.64
N MET A 395 22.14 43.12 -17.85
CA MET A 395 22.75 41.97 -17.15
C MET A 395 22.62 40.66 -17.94
N ALA A 396 21.74 40.59 -18.94
CA ALA A 396 21.41 39.38 -19.68
C ALA A 396 22.66 38.65 -20.25
N HIS A 397 23.69 39.38 -20.67
CA HIS A 397 24.93 38.83 -21.21
C HIS A 397 25.82 38.11 -20.17
N LEU A 398 25.56 38.28 -18.88
CA LEU A 398 26.27 37.62 -17.77
C LEU A 398 25.59 36.33 -17.29
N ILE A 399 24.35 36.07 -17.72
CA ILE A 399 23.52 34.96 -17.25
C ILE A 399 23.90 33.68 -18.02
N PRO A 400 24.41 32.62 -17.35
CA PRO A 400 24.76 31.39 -18.02
C PRO A 400 23.52 30.59 -18.46
N SER A 401 23.68 29.75 -19.48
CA SER A 401 22.62 28.86 -19.99
C SER A 401 22.07 27.90 -18.93
N THR A 402 22.87 27.55 -17.92
CA THR A 402 22.45 26.75 -16.76
C THR A 402 21.41 27.44 -15.89
N LEU A 403 21.33 28.77 -15.93
CA LEU A 403 20.45 29.63 -15.11
C LEU A 403 19.26 30.21 -15.90
N LEU A 404 19.35 30.30 -17.23
CA LEU A 404 18.24 30.73 -18.11
C LEU A 404 16.94 29.97 -17.79
N SER A 405 15.84 30.72 -17.69
CA SER A 405 14.50 30.23 -17.35
C SER A 405 14.36 29.50 -15.99
N LYS A 406 15.41 29.45 -15.14
CA LYS A 406 15.36 28.77 -13.83
C LYS A 406 15.18 29.72 -12.62
N LYS A 407 14.85 30.99 -12.85
CA LYS A 407 14.54 31.99 -11.80
C LYS A 407 13.57 31.46 -10.73
N VAL A 408 12.47 30.82 -11.15
CA VAL A 408 11.46 30.24 -10.24
C VAL A 408 12.04 29.09 -9.40
N VAL A 409 13.00 28.31 -9.92
CA VAL A 409 13.67 27.25 -9.16
C VAL A 409 14.67 27.83 -8.16
N LEU A 410 15.42 28.88 -8.53
CA LEU A 410 16.41 29.49 -7.64
C LEU A 410 15.76 30.21 -6.45
N PHE A 411 14.73 31.03 -6.69
CA PHE A 411 14.09 31.85 -5.65
C PHE A 411 12.81 31.23 -5.06
N GLY A 412 12.28 30.15 -5.63
CA GLY A 412 11.01 29.56 -5.19
C GLY A 412 9.88 30.59 -5.17
N ASN A 413 9.04 30.53 -4.13
CA ASN A 413 8.02 31.54 -3.84
C ASN A 413 8.49 32.65 -2.87
N MET A 414 9.78 33.00 -2.84
CA MET A 414 10.31 34.07 -1.96
C MET A 414 9.56 35.41 -2.11
N SER A 415 9.08 35.72 -3.32
CA SER A 415 8.27 36.93 -3.57
C SER A 415 6.94 36.90 -2.80
N GLU A 416 6.25 35.76 -2.78
CA GLU A 416 5.00 35.57 -2.02
C GLU A 416 5.23 35.75 -0.51
N ILE A 417 6.29 35.13 0.01
CA ILE A 417 6.73 35.29 1.41
C ILE A 417 6.99 36.76 1.72
N TYR A 418 7.79 37.45 0.91
CA TYR A 418 8.07 38.87 1.10
C TYR A 418 6.79 39.72 1.12
N GLN A 419 5.86 39.51 0.18
CA GLN A 419 4.62 40.29 0.14
C GLN A 419 3.74 40.05 1.37
N PHE A 420 3.59 38.80 1.84
CA PHE A 420 2.86 38.49 3.07
C PHE A 420 3.48 39.18 4.28
N HIS A 421 4.79 39.02 4.48
CA HIS A 421 5.49 39.61 5.63
C HIS A 421 5.49 41.15 5.59
N LYS A 422 5.76 41.78 4.44
CA LYS A 422 5.77 43.24 4.30
C LYS A 422 4.38 43.88 4.40
N ARG A 423 3.35 43.28 3.80
CA ARG A 423 2.03 43.92 3.66
C ARG A 423 1.09 43.63 4.83
N THR A 424 1.23 42.46 5.45
CA THR A 424 0.31 41.93 6.46
C THR A 424 1.05 41.70 7.77
N PHE A 425 1.95 40.72 7.83
CA PHE A 425 2.42 40.17 9.12
C PHE A 425 3.18 41.18 9.98
N LEU A 426 4.16 41.89 9.41
CA LEU A 426 4.91 42.92 10.15
C LEU A 426 3.99 44.01 10.74
N LYS A 427 3.00 44.49 9.97
CA LYS A 427 2.09 45.54 10.43
C LYS A 427 1.16 45.07 11.55
N GLU A 428 0.77 43.81 11.51
CA GLU A 428 -0.07 43.22 12.55
C GLU A 428 0.72 42.96 13.82
N LEU A 429 1.97 42.47 13.70
CA LEU A 429 2.88 42.38 14.85
C LEU A 429 3.11 43.75 15.51
N GLU A 430 3.27 44.83 14.71
CA GLU A 430 3.43 46.19 15.24
C GLU A 430 2.23 46.65 16.10
N ALA A 431 1.03 46.13 15.86
CA ALA A 431 -0.16 46.44 16.67
C ALA A 431 -0.14 45.81 18.09
N TYR A 432 0.73 44.83 18.34
CA TYR A 432 0.88 44.17 19.65
C TYR A 432 2.07 44.71 20.48
N THR A 433 2.67 45.83 20.07
CA THR A 433 3.85 46.43 20.75
C THR A 433 3.58 46.74 22.23
N ASP A 434 2.39 47.24 22.56
CA ASP A 434 2.01 47.63 23.92
C ASP A 434 1.44 46.48 24.77
N CYS A 435 0.96 45.41 24.13
CA CYS A 435 0.33 44.24 24.76
C CYS A 435 0.93 42.92 24.22
N PRO A 436 2.24 42.69 24.42
CA PRO A 436 2.99 41.61 23.78
C PRO A 436 2.46 40.22 24.13
N GLU A 437 1.91 40.02 25.33
CA GLU A 437 1.28 38.77 25.75
C GLU A 437 0.11 38.33 24.84
N LEU A 438 -0.52 39.24 24.09
CA LEU A 438 -1.62 38.93 23.17
C LEU A 438 -1.16 38.56 21.75
N VAL A 439 0.14 38.68 21.41
CA VAL A 439 0.64 38.49 20.04
C VAL A 439 0.40 37.08 19.49
N GLY A 440 0.15 36.09 20.36
CA GLY A 440 -0.29 34.75 19.94
C GLY A 440 -1.51 34.78 19.00
N ARG A 441 -2.43 35.73 19.18
CA ARG A 441 -3.60 35.94 18.31
C ARG A 441 -3.21 36.28 16.87
N CYS A 442 -2.24 37.16 16.67
CA CYS A 442 -1.70 37.48 15.34
C CYS A 442 -1.18 36.23 14.61
N PHE A 443 -0.46 35.37 15.32
CA PHE A 443 0.01 34.10 14.76
C PHE A 443 -1.16 33.17 14.41
N LEU A 444 -2.15 33.01 15.31
CA LEU A 444 -3.32 32.14 15.10
C LEU A 444 -4.17 32.56 13.90
N GLU A 445 -4.43 33.86 13.74
CA GLU A 445 -5.16 34.43 12.60
C GLU A 445 -4.44 34.17 11.26
N ARG A 446 -3.10 34.06 11.28
CA ARG A 446 -2.24 33.93 10.09
C ARG A 446 -1.70 32.53 9.83
N MET A 447 -2.19 31.50 10.52
CA MET A 447 -1.74 30.11 10.36
C MET A 447 -1.90 29.54 8.94
N LYS A 448 -2.90 30.02 8.17
CA LYS A 448 -3.08 29.65 6.76
C LYS A 448 -2.07 30.34 5.85
N ASP A 449 -1.85 31.64 6.08
CA ASP A 449 -0.92 32.44 5.30
C ASP A 449 0.53 31.93 5.48
N LEU A 450 0.89 31.49 6.69
CA LEU A 450 2.18 30.87 7.00
C LEU A 450 2.45 29.50 6.32
N GLN A 451 1.46 28.88 5.64
CA GLN A 451 1.71 27.63 4.89
C GLN A 451 2.61 27.83 3.65
N ILE A 452 2.76 29.07 3.16
CA ILE A 452 3.66 29.41 2.03
C ILE A 452 5.11 28.96 2.24
N TYR A 453 5.54 28.77 3.49
CA TYR A 453 6.87 28.24 3.83
C TYR A 453 7.05 26.76 3.43
N GLU A 454 5.98 25.98 3.30
CA GLU A 454 6.05 24.58 2.86
C GLU A 454 6.57 24.50 1.41
N ALA A 455 5.96 25.27 0.50
CA ALA A 455 6.38 25.35 -0.90
C ALA A 455 7.85 25.83 -1.04
N TYR A 456 8.26 26.79 -0.21
CA TYR A 456 9.64 27.27 -0.20
C TYR A 456 10.64 26.18 0.20
N CYS A 457 10.37 25.49 1.31
CA CYS A 457 11.25 24.46 1.84
C CYS A 457 11.33 23.24 0.90
N GLN A 458 10.21 22.82 0.30
CA GLN A 458 10.19 21.76 -0.74
C GLN A 458 10.96 22.16 -2.00
N ASN A 459 11.11 23.46 -2.30
CA ASN A 459 11.93 23.94 -3.39
C ASN A 459 13.42 24.11 -3.00
N LYS A 460 13.74 24.33 -1.72
CA LYS A 460 15.10 24.69 -1.29
C LYS A 460 16.21 23.71 -1.74
N PRO A 461 16.04 22.36 -1.71
CA PRO A 461 17.06 21.45 -2.25
C PRO A 461 17.33 21.65 -3.75
N ARG A 462 16.28 21.90 -4.54
CA ARG A 462 16.40 22.16 -5.99
C ARG A 462 17.09 23.49 -6.28
N SER A 463 16.74 24.53 -5.51
CA SER A 463 17.45 25.83 -5.51
C SER A 463 18.94 25.65 -5.19
N GLU A 464 19.28 24.83 -4.20
CA GLU A 464 20.66 24.58 -3.76
C GLU A 464 21.47 23.73 -4.76
N SER A 465 20.84 22.72 -5.36
CA SER A 465 21.44 21.91 -6.43
C SER A 465 21.72 22.76 -7.67
N LEU A 466 20.81 23.69 -8.02
CA LEU A 466 21.05 24.68 -9.07
C LEU A 466 22.18 25.65 -8.70
N TRP A 467 22.17 26.22 -7.49
CA TRP A 467 23.21 27.13 -7.00
C TRP A 467 24.61 26.52 -7.12
N ARG A 468 24.79 25.24 -6.74
CA ARG A 468 26.08 24.53 -6.91
C ARG A 468 26.59 24.49 -8.35
N GLN A 469 25.71 24.56 -9.35
CA GLN A 469 26.07 24.52 -10.77
C GLN A 469 26.43 25.89 -11.35
N CYS A 470 26.14 27.00 -10.64
CA CYS A 470 26.32 28.35 -11.18
C CYS A 470 26.72 29.44 -10.17
N SER A 471 27.04 29.09 -8.92
CA SER A 471 27.43 30.01 -7.84
C SER A 471 28.53 31.00 -8.25
N ASP A 472 29.55 30.51 -8.96
CA ASP A 472 30.71 31.30 -9.39
C ASP A 472 30.49 32.09 -10.69
N CYS A 473 29.26 32.17 -11.22
CA CYS A 473 29.01 32.88 -12.48
C CYS A 473 29.07 34.41 -12.33
N ALA A 474 29.51 35.09 -13.39
CA ALA A 474 29.73 36.54 -13.41
C ALA A 474 28.48 37.36 -13.03
N PHE A 475 27.28 36.86 -13.36
CA PHE A 475 26.01 37.48 -12.97
C PHE A 475 25.88 37.64 -11.44
N PHE A 476 26.13 36.59 -10.66
CA PHE A 476 26.00 36.68 -9.20
C PHE A 476 27.10 37.53 -8.57
N GLN A 477 28.32 37.47 -9.11
CA GLN A 477 29.45 38.29 -8.65
C GLN A 477 29.15 39.79 -8.83
N GLU A 478 28.64 40.19 -10.00
CA GLU A 478 28.32 41.59 -10.28
C GLU A 478 27.08 42.06 -9.48
N CYS A 479 26.05 41.23 -9.30
CA CYS A 479 24.93 41.54 -8.39
C CYS A 479 25.40 41.70 -6.94
N GLN A 480 26.23 40.78 -6.42
CA GLN A 480 26.77 40.84 -5.06
C GLN A 480 27.60 42.11 -4.84
N LYS A 481 28.39 42.51 -5.85
CA LYS A 481 29.19 43.74 -5.83
C LYS A 481 28.31 45.01 -5.86
N LYS A 482 27.27 45.06 -6.71
CA LYS A 482 26.30 46.18 -6.76
C LYS A 482 25.59 46.41 -5.42
N LEU A 483 25.37 45.34 -4.65
CA LEU A 483 24.69 45.38 -3.34
C LEU A 483 25.65 45.48 -2.15
N GLU A 484 26.97 45.54 -2.40
CA GLU A 484 28.02 45.53 -1.37
C GLU A 484 27.90 44.34 -0.36
N HIS A 485 27.33 43.23 -0.82
CA HIS A 485 27.01 42.07 0.00
C HIS A 485 28.26 41.27 0.40
N LYS A 486 28.49 41.15 1.72
CA LYS A 486 29.60 40.36 2.30
C LYS A 486 29.40 38.85 2.24
N LEU A 487 28.17 38.39 2.09
CA LEU A 487 27.80 36.97 2.00
C LEU A 487 27.29 36.63 0.59
N GLY A 488 27.45 35.38 0.17
CA GLY A 488 26.87 34.86 -1.07
C GLY A 488 25.34 34.81 -1.03
N LEU A 489 24.71 34.77 -2.21
CA LEU A 489 23.24 34.75 -2.35
C LEU A 489 22.59 33.57 -1.61
N ASP A 490 23.25 32.42 -1.57
CA ASP A 490 22.82 31.21 -0.83
C ASP A 490 22.54 31.46 0.65
N SER A 491 23.33 32.33 1.29
CA SER A 491 23.14 32.73 2.68
C SER A 491 21.82 33.48 2.88
N TYR A 492 21.39 34.26 1.89
CA TYR A 492 20.10 34.95 1.91
C TYR A 492 18.94 34.02 1.50
N LEU A 493 19.17 33.06 0.59
CA LEU A 493 18.20 32.00 0.25
C LEU A 493 17.91 31.03 1.41
N LEU A 494 18.70 31.05 2.49
CA LEU A 494 18.40 30.33 3.73
C LEU A 494 17.48 31.11 4.69
N LYS A 495 17.30 32.42 4.51
CA LYS A 495 16.59 33.27 5.46
C LYS A 495 15.14 32.85 5.74
N PRO A 496 14.32 32.42 4.76
CA PRO A 496 12.97 31.93 5.07
C PRO A 496 12.96 30.68 5.95
N VAL A 497 13.85 29.71 5.68
CA VAL A 497 13.99 28.49 6.48
C VAL A 497 14.43 28.82 7.91
N GLN A 498 15.32 29.81 8.05
CA GLN A 498 15.73 30.33 9.35
C GLN A 498 14.58 31.07 10.06
N ARG A 499 13.84 31.95 9.39
CA ARG A 499 12.78 32.76 10.03
C ARG A 499 11.66 31.89 10.60
N ILE A 500 11.14 30.92 9.84
CA ILE A 500 10.05 30.05 10.31
C ILE A 500 10.45 29.22 11.54
N THR A 501 11.73 28.84 11.65
CA THR A 501 12.26 28.11 12.82
C THR A 501 12.55 28.99 14.05
N LYS A 502 12.61 30.32 13.88
CA LYS A 502 12.80 31.28 14.98
C LYS A 502 11.50 31.63 15.72
N TYR A 503 10.35 31.64 15.04
CA TYR A 503 9.07 32.01 15.69
C TYR A 503 8.73 31.14 16.90
N GLN A 504 8.97 29.82 16.85
CA GLN A 504 8.75 28.95 18.01
C GLN A 504 9.69 29.24 19.19
N LEU A 505 10.88 29.80 18.95
CA LEU A 505 11.77 30.22 20.04
C LEU A 505 11.26 31.52 20.68
N LEU A 506 10.88 32.51 19.86
CA LEU A 506 10.36 33.80 20.31
C LEU A 506 9.03 33.62 21.07
N LEU A 507 8.08 32.86 20.52
CA LEU A 507 6.81 32.54 21.19
C LEU A 507 7.02 31.78 22.50
N LYS A 508 7.98 30.84 22.55
CA LYS A 508 8.29 30.08 23.77
C LYS A 508 8.92 30.96 24.86
N GLU A 509 9.81 31.86 24.49
CA GLU A 509 10.45 32.79 25.43
C GLU A 509 9.45 33.86 25.91
N LEU A 510 8.52 34.30 25.05
CA LEU A 510 7.43 35.20 25.45
C LEU A 510 6.41 34.52 26.37
N LEU A 511 6.01 33.28 26.05
CA LEU A 511 5.12 32.44 26.89
C LEU A 511 5.72 32.18 28.28
N LYS A 512 7.03 31.96 28.37
CA LYS A 512 7.76 31.80 29.64
C LYS A 512 7.54 32.98 30.59
N TYR A 513 7.43 34.20 30.07
CA TYR A 513 7.20 35.43 30.85
C TYR A 513 5.72 35.84 30.95
N SER A 514 4.81 35.23 30.17
CA SER A 514 3.38 35.60 30.09
C SER A 514 2.46 34.64 30.85
N LYS A 515 3.01 33.84 31.78
CA LYS A 515 2.25 32.88 32.57
C LYS A 515 1.23 33.58 33.47
N GLY A 516 -0.05 33.27 33.30
CA GLY A 516 -1.14 33.88 34.06
C GLY A 516 -1.65 35.21 33.49
N CYS A 517 -1.12 35.66 32.35
CA CYS A 517 -1.69 36.77 31.57
C CYS A 517 -2.84 36.27 30.69
N ASP A 518 -3.78 37.15 30.31
CA ASP A 518 -4.95 36.82 29.48
C ASP A 518 -4.63 36.23 28.10
N GLY A 519 -3.40 36.43 27.58
CA GLY A 519 -2.91 35.84 26.32
C GLY A 519 -2.10 34.56 26.48
N CYS A 520 -1.96 34.00 27.69
CA CYS A 520 -1.13 32.82 27.95
C CYS A 520 -1.56 31.59 27.12
N ASP A 521 -2.87 31.34 27.03
CA ASP A 521 -3.42 30.23 26.25
C ASP A 521 -3.25 30.46 24.74
N ASP A 522 -3.50 31.70 24.26
CA ASP A 522 -3.28 32.10 22.86
C ASP A 522 -1.80 31.90 22.44
N LEU A 523 -0.85 32.28 23.30
CA LEU A 523 0.58 32.06 23.08
C LEU A 523 0.96 30.58 23.07
N GLN A 524 0.37 29.78 23.96
CA GLN A 524 0.59 28.33 24.01
C GLN A 524 0.04 27.64 22.76
N GLU A 525 -1.16 28.02 22.29
CA GLU A 525 -1.75 27.50 21.06
C GLU A 525 -0.97 27.96 19.81
N ALA A 526 -0.53 29.23 19.76
CA ALA A 526 0.31 29.76 18.69
C ALA A 526 1.65 29.01 18.59
N LEU A 527 2.32 28.78 19.73
CA LEU A 527 3.56 27.99 19.80
C LEU A 527 3.35 26.55 19.30
N SER A 528 2.30 25.88 19.78
CA SER A 528 1.94 24.53 19.33
C SER A 528 1.63 24.48 17.84
N SER A 529 0.97 25.51 17.31
CA SER A 529 0.61 25.63 15.90
C SER A 529 1.83 25.88 14.99
N ILE A 530 2.76 26.76 15.38
CA ILE A 530 4.03 26.97 14.66
C ILE A 530 4.91 25.72 14.68
N LEU A 531 5.00 25.02 15.82
CA LEU A 531 5.65 23.71 15.89
C LEU A 531 4.96 22.69 14.95
N GLY A 532 3.64 22.77 14.81
CA GLY A 532 2.86 21.99 13.84
C GLY A 532 3.16 22.33 12.38
N ILE A 533 3.43 23.60 12.04
CA ILE A 533 3.92 24.00 10.71
C ILE A 533 5.31 23.44 10.47
N LEU A 534 6.27 23.67 11.38
CA LEU A 534 7.64 23.17 11.25
C LEU A 534 7.70 21.64 11.09
N LYS A 535 6.87 20.93 11.85
CA LYS A 535 6.70 19.48 11.70
C LYS A 535 6.13 19.11 10.33
N ALA A 536 5.07 19.78 9.86
CA ALA A 536 4.47 19.50 8.55
C ALA A 536 5.44 19.78 7.40
N VAL A 537 6.18 20.89 7.46
CA VAL A 537 7.25 21.23 6.50
C VAL A 537 8.31 20.14 6.48
N ASN A 538 8.86 19.75 7.64
CA ASN A 538 9.84 18.67 7.75
C ASN A 538 9.30 17.34 7.20
N ASP A 539 8.07 16.97 7.57
CA ASP A 539 7.44 15.73 7.11
C ASP A 539 7.18 15.75 5.60
N SER A 540 6.87 16.92 5.01
CA SER A 540 6.70 17.08 3.56
C SER A 540 8.03 16.89 2.79
N MET A 541 9.18 17.19 3.40
CA MET A 541 10.49 16.88 2.81
C MET A 541 10.71 15.35 2.68
N HIS A 542 10.21 14.56 3.64
CA HIS A 542 10.22 13.10 3.52
C HIS A 542 9.17 12.60 2.51
N LEU A 543 8.04 13.31 2.37
CA LEU A 543 6.96 12.96 1.44
C LEU A 543 7.38 13.10 -0.03
N ILE A 544 8.08 14.18 -0.39
CA ILE A 544 8.60 14.37 -1.77
C ILE A 544 9.72 13.38 -2.13
N ALA A 545 10.31 12.71 -1.14
CA ALA A 545 11.31 11.66 -1.33
C ALA A 545 10.69 10.25 -1.51
N ILE A 546 9.35 10.13 -1.55
CA ILE A 546 8.68 8.86 -1.86
C ILE A 546 8.74 8.59 -3.38
N THR A 547 9.25 7.41 -3.74
CA THR A 547 9.35 6.93 -5.13
C THR A 547 8.46 5.71 -5.36
N GLY A 548 7.92 5.56 -6.57
CA GLY A 548 7.10 4.39 -6.94
C GLY A 548 5.67 4.36 -6.38
N TYR A 549 5.16 5.47 -5.83
CA TYR A 549 3.74 5.62 -5.51
C TYR A 549 2.97 6.09 -6.76
N GLU A 550 2.04 5.27 -7.24
CA GLU A 550 1.19 5.61 -8.39
C GLU A 550 -0.16 6.16 -7.94
N GLY A 551 -0.18 7.48 -7.77
CA GLY A 551 -1.32 8.27 -7.32
C GLY A 551 -0.84 9.66 -6.93
N ASN A 552 -1.77 10.60 -6.73
CA ASN A 552 -1.41 11.93 -6.25
C ASN A 552 -1.36 11.94 -4.72
N LEU A 553 -0.17 12.11 -4.13
CA LEU A 553 0.02 12.14 -2.68
C LEU A 553 -0.83 13.20 -1.96
N SER A 554 -1.22 14.29 -2.65
CA SER A 554 -2.13 15.31 -2.08
C SER A 554 -3.56 14.81 -1.85
N GLU A 555 -4.02 13.79 -2.59
CA GLU A 555 -5.37 13.25 -2.46
C GLU A 555 -5.56 12.46 -1.16
N LEU A 556 -4.47 11.97 -0.56
CA LEU A 556 -4.46 11.26 0.73
C LEU A 556 -4.81 12.18 1.92
N GLY A 557 -4.83 13.50 1.69
CA GLY A 557 -4.97 14.51 2.72
C GLY A 557 -3.65 14.78 3.45
N ARG A 558 -3.72 15.64 4.46
CA ARG A 558 -2.54 16.12 5.20
C ARG A 558 -1.75 14.95 5.79
N LEU A 559 -0.43 14.98 5.63
CA LEU A 559 0.51 14.10 6.33
C LEU A 559 0.54 14.49 7.82
N LEU A 560 0.25 13.52 8.69
CA LEU A 560 0.11 13.71 10.13
C LEU A 560 1.35 13.25 10.88
N MET A 561 1.92 12.10 10.51
CA MET A 561 3.15 11.55 11.09
C MET A 561 3.95 10.74 10.07
N GLN A 562 5.27 10.72 10.22
CA GLN A 562 6.16 9.77 9.55
C GLN A 562 7.24 9.24 10.51
N GLY A 563 7.82 8.08 10.20
CA GLY A 563 8.88 7.47 11.03
C GLY A 563 9.28 6.07 10.58
N SER A 564 10.45 5.60 11.04
CA SER A 564 10.96 4.25 10.76
C SER A 564 10.57 3.24 11.86
N PHE A 565 10.13 2.05 11.45
CA PHE A 565 9.61 0.99 12.31
C PHE A 565 10.09 -0.39 11.87
N SER A 566 10.15 -1.30 12.85
CA SER A 566 10.22 -2.74 12.60
C SER A 566 8.80 -3.31 12.51
N VAL A 567 8.46 -3.95 11.39
CA VAL A 567 7.10 -4.41 11.07
C VAL A 567 7.10 -5.92 10.78
N TRP A 568 6.18 -6.66 11.39
CA TRP A 568 5.86 -8.06 11.06
C TRP A 568 4.47 -8.13 10.46
N THR A 569 4.24 -9.08 9.54
CA THR A 569 2.91 -9.39 9.00
C THR A 569 2.40 -10.74 9.52
N GLU A 570 1.22 -10.72 10.14
CA GLU A 570 0.51 -11.90 10.62
C GLU A 570 -0.81 -12.02 9.84
N HIS A 571 -0.94 -13.11 9.06
CA HIS A 571 -2.14 -13.40 8.27
C HIS A 571 -2.89 -14.58 8.89
N LYS A 572 -4.21 -14.44 9.09
CA LYS A 572 -5.05 -15.46 9.73
C LYS A 572 -5.37 -16.63 8.79
N LYS A 573 -4.39 -17.54 8.68
CA LYS A 573 -4.46 -18.91 8.14
C LYS A 573 -4.54 -19.08 6.61
N GLY A 574 -3.43 -19.54 6.06
CA GLY A 574 -3.42 -20.62 5.06
C GLY A 574 -2.46 -21.71 5.56
N HIS A 575 -3.00 -22.89 5.88
CA HIS A 575 -2.32 -24.11 6.36
C HIS A 575 -1.46 -23.99 7.65
N ALA A 576 -1.74 -24.87 8.62
CA ALA A 576 -0.99 -24.94 9.87
C ALA A 576 0.21 -25.88 9.74
N LYS A 577 1.37 -25.45 10.27
CA LYS A 577 2.69 -26.10 10.21
C LYS A 577 3.37 -25.98 8.83
N VAL A 578 4.71 -26.03 8.82
CA VAL A 578 5.65 -25.87 7.67
C VAL A 578 5.95 -24.44 7.19
N LYS A 579 5.04 -23.44 7.24
CA LYS A 579 5.30 -22.10 6.63
C LYS A 579 5.94 -21.02 7.55
N ASP A 580 6.74 -21.43 8.53
CA ASP A 580 7.21 -20.57 9.64
C ASP A 580 8.73 -20.58 9.89
N LEU A 581 9.55 -20.26 8.87
CA LEU A 581 10.97 -19.89 9.08
C LEU A 581 11.29 -18.45 8.65
N ALA A 582 10.85 -18.00 7.45
CA ALA A 582 11.12 -16.64 6.97
C ALA A 582 10.43 -15.51 7.78
N ARG A 583 9.33 -15.80 8.50
CA ARG A 583 8.49 -14.77 9.14
C ARG A 583 8.97 -14.24 10.50
N PHE A 584 10.08 -14.75 11.05
CA PHE A 584 10.59 -14.27 12.35
C PHE A 584 11.35 -12.93 12.27
N LYS A 585 11.92 -12.57 11.13
CA LYS A 585 12.70 -11.33 10.97
C LYS A 585 11.78 -10.15 10.61
N PRO A 586 11.74 -9.06 11.41
CA PRO A 586 10.96 -7.88 11.05
C PRO A 586 11.45 -7.23 9.76
N MET A 587 10.50 -6.77 8.95
CA MET A 587 10.77 -5.86 7.85
C MET A 587 10.99 -4.45 8.38
N GLN A 588 12.06 -3.78 7.94
CA GLN A 588 12.16 -2.33 8.14
C GLN A 588 11.21 -1.61 7.18
N ARG A 589 10.38 -0.72 7.73
CA ARG A 589 9.46 0.14 6.97
C ARG A 589 9.48 1.56 7.52
N HIS A 590 9.47 2.54 6.62
CA HIS A 590 9.15 3.92 6.94
C HIS A 590 7.66 4.12 6.69
N LEU A 591 6.91 4.53 7.71
CA LEU A 591 5.47 4.70 7.63
C LEU A 591 5.13 6.18 7.43
N PHE A 592 4.08 6.47 6.65
CA PHE A 592 3.53 7.82 6.46
C PHE A 592 2.02 7.79 6.72
N LEU A 593 1.59 8.38 7.84
CA LEU A 593 0.19 8.45 8.25
C LEU A 593 -0.45 9.73 7.70
N HIS A 594 -1.30 9.60 6.69
CA HIS A 594 -2.17 10.66 6.19
C HIS A 594 -3.58 10.56 6.76
N GLN A 595 -4.39 11.61 6.58
CA GLN A 595 -5.80 11.63 7.00
C GLN A 595 -6.66 10.51 6.39
N LYS A 596 -6.36 10.07 5.16
CA LYS A 596 -7.13 9.03 4.44
C LYS A 596 -6.38 7.72 4.22
N ALA A 597 -5.06 7.67 4.37
CA ALA A 597 -4.27 6.47 4.13
C ALA A 597 -3.04 6.37 5.04
N LEU A 598 -2.58 5.14 5.29
CA LEU A 598 -1.29 4.84 5.91
C LEU A 598 -0.39 4.17 4.86
N LEU A 599 0.66 4.87 4.44
CA LEU A 599 1.64 4.32 3.48
C LEU A 599 2.77 3.59 4.22
N PHE A 600 3.24 2.51 3.62
CA PHE A 600 4.40 1.75 4.02
C PHE A 600 5.44 1.85 2.91
N CYS A 601 6.63 2.36 3.23
CA CYS A 601 7.75 2.50 2.31
C CYS A 601 8.99 1.76 2.83
N LYS A 602 9.92 1.40 1.95
CA LYS A 602 11.26 0.92 2.28
C LYS A 602 12.24 2.08 2.09
N ARG A 603 12.91 2.52 3.16
CA ARG A 603 14.01 3.49 3.06
C ARG A 603 15.11 2.89 2.17
N ARG A 604 15.60 3.68 1.23
CA ARG A 604 16.78 3.40 0.42
C ARG A 604 17.94 4.23 0.95
N GLU A 605 19.14 3.69 0.79
CA GLU A 605 20.40 4.39 0.94
C GLU A 605 21.03 4.36 -0.44
N GLU A 606 21.11 5.52 -1.10
CA GLU A 606 21.64 5.63 -2.46
C GLU A 606 23.15 5.84 -2.39
N ASN A 607 23.90 4.80 -2.75
CA ASN A 607 25.36 4.79 -2.77
C ASN A 607 25.92 5.41 -4.06
N GLY A 608 25.35 6.53 -4.51
CA GLY A 608 25.77 7.22 -5.74
C GLY A 608 26.97 8.15 -5.52
N GLU A 609 27.75 8.39 -6.59
CA GLU A 609 28.79 9.43 -6.58
C GLU A 609 28.15 10.83 -6.66
N GLY A 610 27.72 11.35 -5.50
CA GLY A 610 27.10 12.66 -5.37
C GLY A 610 26.80 13.02 -3.92
N TYR A 611 26.63 14.33 -3.64
CA TYR A 611 26.41 14.82 -2.28
C TYR A 611 24.92 14.83 -1.83
N GLU A 612 24.00 14.26 -2.61
CA GLU A 612 22.59 14.10 -2.19
C GLU A 612 22.44 12.95 -1.19
N LYS A 613 22.86 13.21 0.05
CA LYS A 613 22.71 12.31 1.23
C LYS A 613 21.26 12.20 1.74
N ALA A 614 20.27 12.60 0.96
CA ALA A 614 18.86 12.59 1.36
C ALA A 614 18.29 11.17 1.23
N PRO A 615 17.66 10.60 2.27
CA PRO A 615 17.10 9.25 2.17
C PRO A 615 15.86 9.24 1.27
N SER A 616 15.86 8.41 0.24
CA SER A 616 14.68 8.16 -0.60
C SER A 616 13.85 6.98 -0.05
N TYR A 617 12.55 6.95 -0.37
CA TYR A 617 11.58 6.01 0.21
C TYR A 617 10.78 5.30 -0.90
N SER A 618 11.17 4.07 -1.25
CA SER A 618 10.37 3.30 -2.21
C SER A 618 9.05 2.87 -1.59
N PHE A 619 7.93 3.26 -2.17
CA PHE A 619 6.60 2.78 -1.81
C PHE A 619 6.50 1.25 -1.83
N LYS A 620 5.70 0.68 -0.92
CA LYS A 620 5.50 -0.77 -0.80
C LYS A 620 4.07 -1.20 -0.54
N HIS A 621 3.29 -0.47 0.26
CA HIS A 621 1.89 -0.83 0.56
C HIS A 621 1.12 0.40 1.08
N SER A 622 -0.21 0.38 0.98
CA SER A 622 -1.09 1.45 1.46
C SER A 622 -2.35 0.86 2.08
N LEU A 623 -2.69 1.28 3.31
CA LEU A 623 -3.96 0.96 3.94
C LEU A 623 -4.88 2.19 3.91
N SER A 624 -6.11 2.03 3.42
CA SER A 624 -7.13 3.08 3.56
C SER A 624 -7.53 3.22 5.02
N MET A 625 -7.43 4.42 5.58
CA MET A 625 -7.78 4.68 7.00
C MET A 625 -9.25 4.37 7.30
N SER A 626 -10.13 4.36 6.29
CA SER A 626 -11.54 3.95 6.43
C SER A 626 -11.73 2.47 6.76
N ALA A 627 -10.72 1.64 6.54
CA ALA A 627 -10.72 0.19 6.80
C ALA A 627 -9.71 -0.22 7.90
N VAL A 628 -8.99 0.73 8.49
CA VAL A 628 -7.97 0.50 9.52
C VAL A 628 -8.60 0.42 10.91
N GLY A 629 -8.31 -0.66 11.61
CA GLY A 629 -8.34 -0.74 13.07
C GLY A 629 -6.94 -0.87 13.65
N PHE A 630 -6.82 -0.76 14.97
CA PHE A 630 -5.54 -0.95 15.66
C PHE A 630 -5.72 -1.61 17.03
N THR A 631 -4.67 -2.27 17.51
CA THR A 631 -4.56 -2.78 18.88
C THR A 631 -3.42 -2.03 19.58
N GLU A 632 -3.72 -1.33 20.66
CA GLU A 632 -2.76 -0.46 21.35
C GLU A 632 -1.57 -1.21 21.95
N ASN A 633 -1.76 -2.45 22.40
CA ASN A 633 -0.71 -3.27 23.01
C ASN A 633 -0.65 -4.65 22.36
N ALA A 634 0.46 -4.95 21.68
CA ALA A 634 0.78 -6.30 21.25
C ALA A 634 1.46 -7.09 22.39
N LYS A 635 1.41 -8.42 22.35
CA LYS A 635 2.04 -9.26 23.38
C LYS A 635 3.57 -9.16 23.34
N GLY A 636 4.18 -9.07 24.52
CA GLY A 636 5.63 -9.27 24.72
C GLY A 636 6.54 -8.03 24.62
N ASP A 637 6.05 -6.86 24.21
CA ASP A 637 6.85 -5.62 24.16
C ASP A 637 5.95 -4.38 24.26
N ASN A 638 6.22 -3.51 25.24
CA ASN A 638 5.42 -2.30 25.45
C ASN A 638 5.61 -1.25 24.34
N LYS A 639 6.64 -1.35 23.50
CA LYS A 639 6.86 -0.52 22.30
C LYS A 639 6.12 -1.01 21.05
N LYS A 640 5.42 -2.14 21.13
CA LYS A 640 4.64 -2.70 20.02
C LYS A 640 3.15 -2.34 20.09
N PHE A 641 2.58 -2.09 18.92
CA PHE A 641 1.16 -1.96 18.66
C PHE A 641 0.82 -2.71 17.36
N GLU A 642 -0.46 -2.98 17.11
CA GLU A 642 -0.91 -3.68 15.91
C GLU A 642 -1.76 -2.73 15.06
N ILE A 643 -1.58 -2.73 13.75
CA ILE A 643 -2.47 -2.07 12.77
C ILE A 643 -3.07 -3.18 11.93
N TRP A 644 -4.37 -3.15 11.67
CA TRP A 644 -5.04 -4.23 10.94
C TRP A 644 -6.17 -3.69 10.08
N CYS A 645 -6.44 -4.36 8.96
CA CYS A 645 -7.57 -4.05 8.08
C CYS A 645 -8.57 -5.22 8.05
N ASN A 646 -9.73 -5.02 7.42
CA ASN A 646 -10.68 -6.08 7.04
C ASN A 646 -10.87 -7.15 8.14
N SER A 647 -11.41 -6.77 9.31
CA SER A 647 -11.66 -7.69 10.43
C SER A 647 -10.45 -8.51 10.94
N ARG A 648 -9.22 -8.03 10.69
CA ARG A 648 -7.91 -8.67 11.00
C ARG A 648 -7.48 -9.77 10.01
N ASP A 649 -7.84 -9.64 8.75
CA ASP A 649 -7.30 -10.50 7.66
C ASP A 649 -5.81 -10.19 7.38
N GLU A 650 -5.45 -8.90 7.44
CA GLU A 650 -4.06 -8.44 7.52
C GLU A 650 -3.80 -7.82 8.90
N VAL A 651 -2.73 -8.25 9.57
CA VAL A 651 -2.26 -7.66 10.83
C VAL A 651 -0.78 -7.29 10.69
N PHE A 652 -0.48 -6.01 10.86
CA PHE A 652 0.86 -5.44 10.90
C PHE A 652 1.23 -5.17 12.36
N ILE A 653 2.15 -5.95 12.91
CA ILE A 653 2.71 -5.69 14.25
C ILE A 653 3.83 -4.67 14.06
N VAL A 654 3.68 -3.47 14.64
CA VAL A 654 4.58 -2.34 14.48
C VAL A 654 5.31 -2.08 15.80
N GLN A 655 6.65 -2.15 15.78
CA GLN A 655 7.51 -1.81 16.92
C GLN A 655 8.14 -0.43 16.72
N ALA A 656 7.83 0.49 17.63
CA ALA A 656 8.43 1.83 17.66
C ALA A 656 9.85 1.79 18.27
N PRO A 657 10.71 2.78 17.95
CA PRO A 657 12.03 2.91 18.59
C PRO A 657 11.91 3.12 20.11
N THR A 658 10.96 3.96 20.55
CA THR A 658 10.67 4.25 21.96
C THR A 658 9.18 4.17 22.27
N THR A 659 8.85 4.10 23.56
CA THR A 659 7.47 4.09 24.08
C THR A 659 6.72 5.38 23.74
N GLU A 660 7.39 6.52 23.73
CA GLU A 660 6.81 7.85 23.48
C GLU A 660 6.39 7.97 22.01
N ILE A 661 7.22 7.45 21.10
CA ILE A 661 6.89 7.40 19.66
C ILE A 661 5.67 6.50 19.43
N LYS A 662 5.59 5.32 20.07
CA LYS A 662 4.37 4.49 20.01
C LYS A 662 3.15 5.26 20.51
N THR A 663 3.22 5.89 21.67
CA THR A 663 2.08 6.60 22.27
C THR A 663 1.61 7.74 21.38
N ALA A 664 2.53 8.49 20.76
CA ALA A 664 2.20 9.52 19.79
C ALA A 664 1.47 8.95 18.56
N TRP A 665 1.99 7.87 17.97
CA TRP A 665 1.38 7.20 16.81
C TRP A 665 0.00 6.62 17.10
N VAL A 666 -0.15 5.91 18.22
CA VAL A 666 -1.45 5.38 18.69
C VAL A 666 -2.45 6.51 18.92
N THR A 667 -2.02 7.61 19.53
CA THR A 667 -2.87 8.79 19.78
C THR A 667 -3.35 9.41 18.46
N GLU A 668 -2.46 9.58 17.47
CA GLU A 668 -2.82 10.21 16.20
C GLU A 668 -3.71 9.31 15.33
N ILE A 669 -3.43 8.00 15.25
CA ILE A 669 -4.33 7.02 14.59
C ILE A 669 -5.72 7.06 15.24
N ARG A 670 -5.79 7.10 16.58
CA ARG A 670 -7.06 7.21 17.31
C ARG A 670 -7.82 8.50 16.97
N LYS A 671 -7.14 9.64 16.84
CA LYS A 671 -7.76 10.90 16.41
C LYS A 671 -8.35 10.78 15.01
N VAL A 672 -7.62 10.23 14.04
CA VAL A 672 -8.10 10.04 12.65
C VAL A 672 -9.38 9.19 12.64
N LEU A 673 -9.36 8.04 13.29
CA LEU A 673 -10.52 7.14 13.35
C LEU A 673 -11.72 7.79 14.08
N THR A 674 -11.47 8.57 15.13
CA THR A 674 -12.52 9.31 15.85
C THR A 674 -13.13 10.42 14.98
N GLN A 675 -12.32 11.14 14.21
CA GLN A 675 -12.77 12.16 13.26
C GLN A 675 -13.58 11.53 12.11
N GLN A 676 -13.15 10.39 11.57
CA GLN A 676 -13.89 9.66 10.55
C GLN A 676 -15.23 9.13 11.09
N LEU A 677 -15.27 8.58 12.30
CA LEU A 677 -16.51 8.15 12.96
C LEU A 677 -17.49 9.32 13.13
N LYS A 678 -17.00 10.49 13.56
CA LYS A 678 -17.82 11.71 13.65
C LYS A 678 -18.35 12.13 12.28
N ALA A 679 -17.50 12.17 11.24
CA ALA A 679 -17.91 12.51 9.88
C ALA A 679 -18.92 11.52 9.27
N CYS A 680 -18.87 10.24 9.63
CA CYS A 680 -19.88 9.26 9.24
C CYS A 680 -21.20 9.46 10.02
N ARG A 681 -21.12 9.71 11.32
CA ARG A 681 -22.28 10.01 12.16
C ARG A 681 -23.01 11.29 11.71
N ASP A 682 -22.28 12.32 11.31
CA ASP A 682 -22.85 13.59 10.84
C ASP A 682 -23.46 13.48 9.42
N LYS A 683 -23.14 12.41 8.67
CA LYS A 683 -23.76 12.08 7.37
C LYS A 683 -25.02 11.21 7.47
N MET A 684 -25.18 10.41 8.52
CA MET A 684 -26.38 9.55 8.71
C MET A 684 -27.74 10.29 8.78
N PRO A 685 -27.87 11.53 9.31
CA PRO A 685 -29.16 12.23 9.36
C PRO A 685 -29.76 12.50 7.97
N PHE A 686 -28.92 12.62 6.94
CA PHE A 686 -29.37 12.95 5.59
C PHE A 686 -29.99 11.74 4.86
N TYR A 687 -29.49 10.53 5.09
CA TYR A 687 -30.00 9.32 4.45
C TYR A 687 -31.32 8.84 5.05
N LEU A 688 -31.51 9.00 6.37
CA LEU A 688 -32.76 8.61 7.04
C LEU A 688 -33.97 9.47 6.69
N PHE A 689 -33.78 10.63 6.06
CA PHE A 689 -34.90 11.51 5.65
C PHE A 689 -35.46 11.19 4.26
N PHE A 690 -34.69 10.52 3.39
CA PHE A 690 -35.11 10.18 2.01
C PHE A 690 -35.68 8.77 1.86
N SER A 691 -35.53 7.89 2.85
CA SER A 691 -36.03 6.50 2.78
C SER A 691 -37.47 6.31 3.30
N SER A 692 -38.17 7.37 3.70
CA SER A 692 -39.51 7.29 4.29
C SER A 692 -40.67 7.65 3.34
N SER A 693 -40.40 7.95 2.07
CA SER A 693 -41.38 8.58 1.15
C SER A 693 -41.64 7.82 -0.15
N SER A 694 -41.47 6.50 -0.19
CA SER A 694 -41.83 5.69 -1.36
C SER A 694 -41.96 4.19 -1.07
N LEU A 695 -43.10 3.74 -0.52
CA LEU A 695 -43.67 2.38 -0.73
C LEU A 695 -45.10 2.29 -0.14
N LEU A 696 -46.09 2.88 -0.82
CA LEU A 696 -47.51 2.53 -0.64
C LEU A 696 -48.25 2.59 -1.99
N PHE A 697 -48.25 1.47 -2.71
CA PHE A 697 -49.26 1.17 -3.73
C PHE A 697 -49.70 -0.31 -3.59
N PRO A 698 -50.99 -0.60 -3.33
CA PRO A 698 -51.49 -1.97 -3.24
C PRO A 698 -51.70 -2.62 -4.60
N SER A 699 -51.61 -3.96 -4.64
CA SER A 699 -51.94 -4.78 -5.81
C SER A 699 -53.46 -4.82 -6.10
N PRO A 700 -53.89 -5.03 -7.37
CA PRO A 700 -55.30 -4.99 -7.74
C PRO A 700 -56.06 -6.28 -7.41
N PHE A 701 -57.30 -6.12 -6.94
CA PHE A 701 -58.22 -7.20 -6.56
C PHE A 701 -58.94 -7.86 -7.75
N ARG A 702 -59.40 -9.11 -7.55
CA ARG A 702 -60.43 -9.76 -8.37
C ARG A 702 -61.81 -9.72 -7.68
N SER A 703 -62.84 -9.47 -8.49
CA SER A 703 -64.23 -9.97 -8.39
C SER A 703 -65.22 -9.42 -7.34
N SER A 704 -66.29 -8.81 -7.89
CA SER A 704 -67.72 -8.88 -7.50
C SER A 704 -68.20 -8.48 -6.09
N GLY A 705 -69.17 -7.55 -6.01
CA GLY A 705 -69.99 -7.38 -4.80
C GLY A 705 -70.84 -6.11 -4.68
N GLN A 706 -71.83 -5.92 -5.58
CA GLN A 706 -72.98 -5.00 -5.50
C GLN A 706 -73.23 -4.06 -4.27
N LYS A 707 -73.60 -2.80 -4.63
CA LYS A 707 -74.71 -1.95 -4.14
C LYS A 707 -74.46 -0.76 -3.17
N ASN A 708 -74.94 0.39 -3.68
CA ASN A 708 -75.73 1.46 -3.05
C ASN A 708 -75.05 2.71 -2.42
N GLN A 709 -75.26 3.83 -3.14
CA GLN A 709 -75.60 5.20 -2.66
C GLN A 709 -74.57 5.94 -1.77
N LYS A 710 -74.36 7.27 -1.88
CA LYS A 710 -75.02 8.37 -2.65
C LYS A 710 -74.04 9.56 -2.76
N LYS A 711 -74.35 10.53 -3.65
CA LYS A 711 -74.01 12.00 -3.65
C LYS A 711 -73.01 12.52 -2.59
N GLN A 712 -72.08 13.44 -2.84
CA GLN A 712 -72.04 14.67 -3.67
C GLN A 712 -70.55 15.19 -3.60
N GLU A 713 -69.97 16.10 -4.39
CA GLU A 713 -70.41 16.99 -5.48
C GLU A 713 -69.17 17.40 -6.32
N GLU A 714 -69.42 17.80 -7.57
CA GLU A 714 -68.69 18.72 -8.50
C GLU A 714 -67.43 19.50 -8.02
N LYS A 715 -66.49 20.01 -8.85
CA LYS A 715 -66.35 20.41 -10.29
C LYS A 715 -64.84 20.74 -10.52
N LYS A 716 -64.19 20.89 -11.68
CA LYS A 716 -64.44 20.75 -13.14
C LYS A 716 -63.01 20.66 -13.80
N ALA A 717 -62.76 19.81 -14.80
CA ALA A 717 -62.50 20.15 -16.22
C ALA A 717 -61.32 21.09 -16.55
N GLU A 718 -60.57 20.99 -17.65
CA GLU A 718 -60.46 20.07 -18.82
C GLU A 718 -59.06 20.33 -19.45
N MET A 719 -58.31 19.38 -20.05
CA MET A 719 -58.47 18.76 -21.39
C MET A 719 -58.38 19.81 -22.54
N SER A 720 -57.68 19.66 -23.68
CA SER A 720 -56.63 18.75 -24.20
C SER A 720 -56.17 19.29 -25.59
N MET A 721 -55.28 18.56 -26.29
CA MET A 721 -54.89 18.63 -27.72
C MET A 721 -53.87 19.73 -28.08
N MET A 722 -52.70 19.41 -28.67
CA MET A 722 -52.43 18.82 -30.02
C MET A 722 -52.95 19.75 -31.13
N SER A 723 -52.17 20.21 -32.12
CA SER A 723 -51.15 19.52 -32.92
C SER A 723 -50.27 20.51 -33.73
N ASP A 724 -49.20 20.00 -34.37
CA ASP A 724 -48.60 20.47 -35.65
C ASP A 724 -48.04 21.91 -35.79
N SER A 725 -47.07 22.25 -36.66
CA SER A 725 -46.03 21.47 -37.36
C SER A 725 -44.99 22.43 -38.01
N SER A 726 -43.87 21.86 -38.49
CA SER A 726 -43.06 22.34 -39.64
C SER A 726 -41.98 23.44 -39.48
N SER A 727 -40.98 23.32 -40.37
CA SER A 727 -39.95 24.29 -40.82
C SER A 727 -38.65 24.49 -39.98
N SER A 728 -37.60 23.85 -40.49
CA SER A 728 -36.18 24.21 -40.36
C SER A 728 -35.70 24.82 -41.71
N PRO A 729 -34.40 25.09 -41.97
CA PRO A 729 -33.31 25.65 -41.14
C PRO A 729 -32.66 26.92 -41.79
N LYS A 730 -31.70 27.58 -41.13
CA LYS A 730 -30.66 28.38 -41.83
C LYS A 730 -29.27 28.26 -41.19
N HIS A 731 -28.26 28.03 -42.03
CA HIS A 731 -26.83 27.89 -41.71
C HIS A 731 -26.08 29.22 -41.59
N LYS A 732 -25.08 29.25 -40.69
CA LYS A 732 -23.66 29.68 -40.85
C LYS A 732 -22.87 28.81 -39.83
N GLY A 733 -21.71 28.19 -40.07
CA GLY A 733 -20.52 28.63 -40.83
C GLY A 733 -19.69 29.57 -39.93
N GLU A 734 -18.46 29.28 -39.46
CA GLU A 734 -17.43 28.29 -39.79
C GLU A 734 -16.71 27.83 -38.47
N CYS A 735 -16.32 26.57 -38.31
CA CYS A 735 -14.98 26.00 -38.57
C CYS A 735 -13.80 26.60 -37.77
N LEU A 736 -13.32 25.86 -36.77
CA LEU A 736 -11.90 25.80 -36.38
C LEU A 736 -11.56 24.34 -36.05
N ILE A 737 -10.42 23.86 -36.57
CA ILE A 737 -10.05 22.44 -36.66
C ILE A 737 -8.77 22.16 -35.86
N ASN A 738 -8.74 20.98 -35.23
CA ASN A 738 -7.59 20.20 -34.71
C ASN A 738 -6.65 20.77 -33.63
N ALA A 739 -6.65 20.08 -32.48
CA ALA A 739 -5.44 19.70 -31.75
C ALA A 739 -5.70 18.43 -30.90
N ALA A 740 -5.85 17.25 -31.54
CA ALA A 740 -6.17 16.01 -30.84
C ALA A 740 -5.65 14.72 -31.54
N SER A 741 -4.37 14.70 -31.95
CA SER A 741 -3.73 13.54 -32.58
C SER A 741 -2.31 13.29 -32.04
N SER A 742 -2.22 13.01 -30.73
CA SER A 742 -0.97 12.56 -30.07
C SER A 742 -1.20 11.78 -28.76
N HIS A 743 -2.46 11.52 -28.37
CA HIS A 743 -2.82 10.93 -27.08
C HIS A 743 -3.26 9.46 -27.15
N THR A 744 -3.22 8.82 -28.32
CA THR A 744 -3.65 7.44 -28.52
C THR A 744 -2.53 6.42 -28.22
N ASP A 745 -1.28 6.71 -28.56
CA ASP A 745 -0.17 5.75 -28.45
C ASP A 745 0.23 5.44 -27.00
N VAL A 746 0.20 6.46 -26.13
CA VAL A 746 0.57 6.31 -24.70
C VAL A 746 -0.42 5.39 -23.96
N ARG A 747 -1.68 5.30 -24.42
CA ARG A 747 -2.73 4.49 -23.78
C ARG A 747 -2.58 2.98 -24.03
N ILE A 748 -1.90 2.57 -25.11
CA ILE A 748 -1.75 1.15 -25.46
C ILE A 748 -0.79 0.45 -24.50
N VAL A 749 0.29 1.13 -24.09
CA VAL A 749 1.26 0.68 -23.08
C VAL A 749 0.66 0.74 -21.66
N TYR A 750 -0.10 1.79 -21.35
CA TYR A 750 -0.66 2.04 -20.02
C TYR A 750 -1.55 0.90 -19.49
N ILE A 751 -2.42 0.35 -20.35
CA ILE A 751 -3.41 -0.66 -19.94
C ILE A 751 -2.74 -2.01 -19.58
N SER A 752 -1.58 -2.32 -20.15
CA SER A 752 -0.87 -3.57 -19.87
C SER A 752 -0.17 -3.55 -18.51
N GLN A 753 0.40 -2.39 -18.12
CA GLN A 753 1.09 -2.24 -16.84
C GLN A 753 0.15 -2.07 -15.64
N LEU A 754 -1.01 -1.42 -15.84
CA LEU A 754 -2.05 -1.29 -14.81
C LEU A 754 -2.57 -2.64 -14.31
N TRP A 755 -2.56 -3.64 -15.18
CA TRP A 755 -3.28 -4.89 -14.96
C TRP A 755 -2.42 -5.98 -14.29
N LEU A 756 -1.11 -5.99 -14.58
CA LEU A 756 -0.11 -6.77 -13.84
C LEU A 756 0.02 -6.37 -12.36
N LYS A 757 -0.36 -5.14 -11.99
CA LYS A 757 -0.31 -4.62 -10.61
C LYS A 757 -1.51 -5.00 -9.74
N CYS A 758 -2.62 -5.46 -10.34
CA CYS A 758 -3.81 -5.90 -9.61
C CYS A 758 -3.78 -7.38 -9.16
N SER A 759 -2.64 -8.07 -9.36
CA SER A 759 -2.48 -9.51 -9.07
C SER A 759 -1.50 -9.81 -7.91
N TYR A 760 -1.41 -8.90 -6.94
CA TYR A 760 -0.75 -9.09 -5.63
C TYR A 760 -1.75 -8.85 -4.50
#